data_AF-A0A1V4IDQ5-F1
#
_entry.id   AF-A0A1V4IDQ5-F1
#
_cell.length_a   1.000
_cell.length_b   1.000
_cell.length_c   1.000
_cell.angle_alpha   90.00
_cell.angle_beta   90.00
_cell.angle_gamma   90.00
#
_symmetry.space_group_name_H-M   'P 1'
#
loop_
_entity.id
_entity.type
_entity.pdbx_description
1 polymer ?
#
loop_
_entity_poly.entity_id
_entity_poly.type
_entity_poly.pdbx_seq_one_letter_code
_entity_poly.pdbx_strand_id
1 'polypeptide(L)'
;MRKKLSVILLVLFIVLQLLPLQVNAATVPKELKISSELTEWVLDEPTNTLYTITEIGKKLIFINATTMSIEKTLTLNGRPTDIIKDNGKLYITLFDLKQIVIVDMASKSITGTLYTSSDPYRIAKDGDRIYYVERQQWGDIYEYNLTTNIDQKISVGNSFASDLAINTKDHILYIGESGSSSSNMIYFSTNDNKVIGKTNYDVGYGFSYPRRYTIFDGTKVYYAGRDFKLDDPTIFNGGFGDVEYVVPESVIYVNKGLVYTNKSIYDKDTHIELGEYGSNVDLVQASDNSLYIYSIESGIIKKFSNTSNVIDKSNVISLISGKPKAPISNTEESIKINSGVSILKMESKFIQWILNENANTLYGISKADKALFFINAQTLNLEKSLTFASNPTDIIEDDRNLYIALDDARQIVIVDTVSKAIIGILHTSSDPYRIVKDGDKIYYTERDQKCDVYEYNLMTNTDQKIPVNNLSKPDLAINTKDHILYIGESGITYPKMTYYSTTSNQVIGKTYNGEGDILPGPGRYTLFDGDKVYYAGFSFDKQIPTHILGNYGNEDIIFAKYGGAYTKTSVYDSESYSLVGSNGGTFNLIEILNDSVVFYYSETDNLIMRIEPSKISSVQFNSQGGSKVYNATVDKNTLVSAPTPPIRLGYKFDGWYKEAECINPWNFTTDKVSHDTTLYAKWTYITPTKANGWNYLDGEWYFFNNGTMLGDTWKQDSSKRWFYLGNDGAMFKNSWIQDFSGHWYFLGSDGAMAANTWKQDLLKHWFYLSADGSMISNTWLLYNGKWYFLKANGEMATGWIFSSGSWYYLYPSGEMASNTTINGYRINKNGVWIK
;
A
#
# COMPACT_ATOMS: atom_id res chain seq x y z
N MET A 1 -73.23 17.72 11.61
CA MET A 1 -73.68 16.47 10.95
C MET A 1 -72.82 16.21 9.72
N ARG A 2 -72.15 15.04 9.68
CA ARG A 2 -71.77 14.20 8.50
C ARG A 2 -70.89 14.82 7.39
N LYS A 3 -69.87 14.16 6.82
CA LYS A 3 -69.08 12.92 7.06
C LYS A 3 -68.23 12.73 5.78
N LYS A 4 -66.98 12.25 5.93
CA LYS A 4 -66.24 11.36 5.01
C LYS A 4 -65.76 11.93 3.65
N LEU A 5 -64.67 11.49 3.03
CA LEU A 5 -63.44 10.72 3.32
C LEU A 5 -62.78 10.51 1.93
N SER A 6 -61.46 10.24 1.91
CA SER A 6 -60.69 9.49 0.88
C SER A 6 -59.94 10.32 -0.21
N VAL A 7 -58.58 10.43 -0.21
CA VAL A 7 -57.49 9.42 -0.51
C VAL A 7 -57.12 9.50 -2.02
N ILE A 8 -55.88 9.60 -2.56
CA ILE A 8 -54.50 9.26 -2.13
C ILE A 8 -53.45 9.74 -3.20
N LEU A 9 -52.17 9.95 -2.77
CA LEU A 9 -50.85 9.80 -3.48
C LEU A 9 -50.52 10.64 -4.75
N LEU A 10 -49.28 11.03 -5.12
CA LEU A 10 -47.90 10.67 -4.74
C LEU A 10 -46.95 11.73 -5.37
N VAL A 11 -46.28 12.60 -4.61
CA VAL A 11 -44.98 13.18 -5.00
C VAL A 11 -44.20 13.46 -3.72
N LEU A 12 -43.30 12.53 -3.35
CA LEU A 12 -42.36 12.69 -2.24
C LEU A 12 -41.06 11.97 -2.60
N PHE A 13 -39.93 12.63 -2.34
CA PHE A 13 -38.53 12.19 -2.50
C PHE A 13 -38.06 12.09 -3.96
N ILE A 14 -37.00 12.77 -4.43
CA ILE A 14 -35.66 12.90 -3.85
C ILE A 14 -35.08 14.29 -4.22
N VAL A 15 -34.86 15.14 -3.22
CA VAL A 15 -33.77 16.13 -3.24
C VAL A 15 -33.00 15.83 -1.97
N LEU A 16 -31.96 15.01 -2.08
CA LEU A 16 -31.00 14.85 -0.99
C LEU A 16 -30.19 16.14 -0.96
N GLN A 17 -30.64 17.08 -0.13
CA GLN A 17 -29.87 18.26 0.22
C GLN A 17 -28.60 17.77 0.92
N LEU A 18 -27.45 18.12 0.36
CA LEU A 18 -26.20 18.28 1.11
C LEU A 18 -26.50 19.27 2.24
N LEU A 19 -26.87 18.77 3.41
CA LEU A 19 -26.79 19.55 4.63
C LEU A 19 -25.30 19.85 4.82
N PRO A 20 -24.90 21.12 5.00
CA PRO A 20 -23.57 21.37 5.52
C PRO A 20 -23.45 20.62 6.84
N LEU A 21 -22.35 19.88 7.02
CA LEU A 21 -21.93 19.36 8.33
C LEU A 21 -22.22 20.46 9.35
N GLN A 22 -23.13 20.20 10.30
CA GLN A 22 -23.22 21.07 11.47
C GLN A 22 -21.86 20.98 12.15
N VAL A 23 -21.03 22.00 11.91
CA VAL A 23 -19.79 22.20 12.64
C VAL A 23 -20.21 22.57 14.06
N ASN A 24 -20.48 21.56 14.88
CA ASN A 24 -20.44 21.74 16.32
C ASN A 24 -19.03 22.23 16.63
N ALA A 25 -18.91 23.43 17.17
CA ALA A 25 -17.63 23.99 17.58
C ALA A 25 -16.89 22.95 18.44
N ALA A 26 -15.62 22.68 18.10
CA ALA A 26 -14.80 21.68 18.78
C ALA A 26 -14.91 21.87 20.30
N THR A 27 -15.41 20.87 21.01
CA THR A 27 -15.45 20.91 22.46
C THR A 27 -14.03 20.79 22.97
N VAL A 28 -13.52 21.82 23.65
CA VAL A 28 -12.24 21.74 24.35
C VAL A 28 -12.32 20.54 25.30
N PRO A 29 -11.48 19.51 25.12
CA PRO A 29 -11.57 18.33 25.97
C PRO A 29 -11.23 18.69 27.41
N LYS A 30 -11.90 18.03 28.35
CA LYS A 30 -11.42 18.04 29.73
C LYS A 30 -10.24 17.08 29.84
N GLU A 31 -9.15 17.56 30.40
CA GLU A 31 -7.91 16.78 30.51
C GLU A 31 -7.62 16.42 31.96
N LEU A 32 -7.16 15.20 32.18
CA LEU A 32 -6.63 14.73 33.46
C LEU A 32 -5.27 14.06 33.23
N LYS A 33 -4.22 14.68 33.76
CA LYS A 33 -2.87 14.10 33.74
C LYS A 33 -2.72 13.07 34.84
N ILE A 34 -2.23 11.88 34.50
CA ILE A 34 -1.93 10.81 35.45
C ILE A 34 -0.42 10.73 35.67
N SER A 35 0.00 10.43 36.90
CA SER A 35 1.40 10.41 37.31
C SER A 35 2.15 9.11 36.98
N SER A 36 1.44 8.09 36.50
CA SER A 36 1.97 6.79 36.11
C SER A 36 1.22 6.29 34.88
N GLU A 37 1.90 5.51 34.05
CA GLU A 37 1.31 4.84 32.88
C GLU A 37 0.08 4.03 33.27
N LEU A 38 -1.02 4.20 32.51
CA LEU A 38 -2.23 3.40 32.65
C LEU A 38 -2.07 2.09 31.91
N THR A 39 -2.50 1.00 32.52
CA THR A 39 -2.40 -0.35 31.93
C THR A 39 -3.73 -0.79 31.34
N GLU A 40 -4.84 -0.52 32.02
CA GLU A 40 -6.19 -0.84 31.57
C GLU A 40 -7.22 0.02 32.32
N TRP A 41 -8.44 0.09 31.81
CA TRP A 41 -9.55 0.78 32.43
C TRP A 41 -10.94 0.18 32.11
N VAL A 42 -11.90 0.47 32.98
CA VAL A 42 -13.32 0.18 32.73
C VAL A 42 -14.18 1.37 33.12
N LEU A 43 -15.15 1.70 32.28
CA LEU A 43 -16.14 2.74 32.56
C LEU A 43 -17.39 2.10 33.17
N ASP A 44 -17.86 2.63 34.30
CA ASP A 44 -19.18 2.33 34.84
C ASP A 44 -20.14 3.50 34.57
N GLU A 45 -20.95 3.35 33.52
CA GLU A 45 -21.86 4.38 33.06
C GLU A 45 -22.92 4.80 34.11
N PRO A 46 -23.57 3.88 34.85
CA PRO A 46 -24.56 4.25 35.86
C PRO A 46 -24.02 5.21 36.93
N THR A 47 -22.77 5.05 37.36
CA THR A 47 -22.14 5.93 38.36
C THR A 47 -21.27 7.02 37.74
N ASN A 48 -21.04 7.00 36.42
CA ASN A 48 -20.06 7.82 35.72
C ASN A 48 -18.68 7.75 36.38
N THR A 49 -18.22 6.54 36.73
CA THR A 49 -16.89 6.32 37.31
C THR A 49 -16.01 5.59 36.31
N LEU A 50 -14.84 6.16 36.00
CA LEU A 50 -13.79 5.49 35.25
C LEU A 50 -12.78 4.90 36.23
N TYR A 51 -12.65 3.58 36.22
CA TYR A 51 -11.68 2.86 37.04
C TYR A 51 -10.48 2.52 36.18
N THR A 52 -9.28 2.89 36.63
CA THR A 52 -8.05 2.61 35.88
C THR A 52 -6.94 2.14 36.79
N ILE A 53 -6.08 1.28 36.25
CA ILE A 53 -4.96 0.67 36.96
C ILE A 53 -3.62 1.14 36.42
N THR A 54 -2.61 1.20 37.30
CA THR A 54 -1.23 1.48 36.90
C THR A 54 -0.31 0.36 37.37
N GLU A 55 0.29 -0.36 36.44
CA GLU A 55 1.13 -1.53 36.75
C GLU A 55 2.33 -1.13 37.61
N ILE A 56 3.09 -0.11 37.18
CA ILE A 56 4.29 0.38 37.88
C ILE A 56 3.90 1.13 39.16
N GLY A 57 2.87 1.96 39.09
CA GLY A 57 2.39 2.73 40.23
C GLY A 57 1.71 1.90 41.30
N LYS A 58 1.35 0.64 41.00
CA LYS A 58 0.61 -0.30 41.87
C LYS A 58 -0.68 0.31 42.40
N LYS A 59 -1.45 0.99 41.55
CA LYS A 59 -2.65 1.73 41.97
C LYS A 59 -3.88 1.33 41.19
N LEU A 60 -5.02 1.37 41.89
CA LEU A 60 -6.35 1.53 41.29
C LEU A 60 -6.81 2.97 41.55
N ILE A 61 -7.21 3.67 40.49
CA ILE A 61 -7.62 5.07 40.53
C ILE A 61 -9.10 5.15 40.14
N PHE A 62 -9.88 5.82 40.98
CA PHE A 62 -11.30 6.10 40.78
C PHE A 62 -11.42 7.52 40.27
N ILE A 63 -11.83 7.67 39.01
CA ILE A 63 -11.96 8.97 38.36
C ILE A 63 -13.45 9.24 38.15
N ASN A 64 -13.91 10.40 38.61
CA ASN A 64 -15.23 10.88 38.24
C ASN A 64 -15.21 11.23 36.75
N ALA A 65 -15.87 10.42 35.94
CA ALA A 65 -15.86 10.54 34.49
C ALA A 65 -16.62 11.80 34.02
N THR A 66 -17.40 12.46 34.87
CA THR A 66 -18.09 13.73 34.55
C THR A 66 -17.19 14.95 34.78
N THR A 67 -16.54 15.02 35.93
CA THR A 67 -15.70 16.16 36.33
C THR A 67 -14.23 16.02 35.91
N MET A 68 -13.79 14.81 35.52
CA MET A 68 -12.38 14.48 35.25
C MET A 68 -11.47 14.72 36.46
N SER A 69 -11.96 14.38 37.66
CA SER A 69 -11.20 14.47 38.92
C SER A 69 -11.03 13.11 39.57
N ILE A 70 -9.86 12.88 40.19
CA ILE A 70 -9.60 11.68 40.98
C ILE A 70 -10.42 11.77 42.28
N GLU A 71 -11.32 10.81 42.48
CA GLU A 71 -12.15 10.71 43.69
C GLU A 71 -11.43 9.90 44.78
N LYS A 72 -10.71 8.86 44.38
CA LYS A 72 -9.97 7.98 45.29
C LYS A 72 -8.82 7.31 44.56
N THR A 73 -7.76 6.99 45.28
CA THR A 73 -6.70 6.10 44.83
C THR A 73 -6.51 5.03 45.89
N LEU A 74 -6.50 3.76 45.47
CA LEU A 74 -6.13 2.63 46.31
C LEU A 74 -4.73 2.15 45.89
N THR A 75 -3.85 1.97 46.87
CA THR A 75 -2.58 1.27 46.66
C THR A 75 -2.84 -0.23 46.71
N LEU A 76 -2.34 -0.94 45.70
CA LEU A 76 -2.37 -2.39 45.60
C LEU A 76 -1.02 -2.95 46.03
N ASN A 77 -1.01 -4.16 46.60
CA ASN A 77 0.23 -4.77 47.08
C ASN A 77 1.06 -5.40 45.94
N GLY A 78 0.44 -5.64 44.79
CA GLY A 78 1.07 -6.18 43.57
C GLY A 78 0.92 -5.25 42.37
N ARG A 79 1.41 -5.71 41.22
CA ARG A 79 1.39 -5.00 39.94
C ARG A 79 0.12 -5.36 39.17
N PRO A 80 -0.87 -4.45 39.07
CA PRO A 80 -2.10 -4.73 38.36
C PRO A 80 -1.87 -4.79 36.85
N THR A 81 -2.48 -5.75 36.14
CA THR A 81 -2.28 -5.91 34.68
C THR A 81 -3.55 -5.92 33.86
N ASP A 82 -4.69 -6.24 34.48
CA ASP A 82 -6.00 -6.26 33.86
C ASP A 82 -7.09 -6.00 34.91
N ILE A 83 -8.23 -5.49 34.45
CA ILE A 83 -9.38 -5.13 35.28
C ILE A 83 -10.68 -5.40 34.53
N ILE A 84 -11.56 -6.18 35.14
CA ILE A 84 -12.93 -6.38 34.66
C ILE A 84 -13.94 -5.99 35.73
N LYS A 85 -15.14 -5.59 35.29
CA LYS A 85 -16.27 -5.30 36.17
C LYS A 85 -17.32 -6.40 36.04
N ASP A 86 -17.88 -6.83 37.16
CA ASP A 86 -19.05 -7.70 37.20
C ASP A 86 -19.83 -7.51 38.51
N ASN A 87 -21.15 -7.40 38.42
CA ASN A 87 -22.07 -7.34 39.56
C ASN A 87 -21.65 -6.39 40.71
N GLY A 88 -21.25 -5.16 40.36
CA GLY A 88 -20.84 -4.13 41.34
C GLY A 88 -19.45 -4.32 41.94
N LYS A 89 -18.65 -5.25 41.40
CA LYS A 89 -17.27 -5.53 41.82
C LYS A 89 -16.30 -5.35 40.67
N LEU A 90 -15.07 -4.97 41.01
CA LEU A 90 -13.92 -5.00 40.12
C LEU A 90 -13.06 -6.20 40.50
N TYR A 91 -12.62 -6.95 39.50
CA TYR A 91 -11.66 -8.03 39.63
C TYR A 91 -10.36 -7.57 38.96
N ILE A 92 -9.26 -7.56 39.70
CA ILE A 92 -7.98 -6.98 39.25
C ILE A 92 -6.88 -8.03 39.41
N THR A 93 -6.23 -8.41 38.31
CA THR A 93 -5.11 -9.36 38.34
C THR A 93 -3.86 -8.71 38.88
N LEU A 94 -3.13 -9.40 39.76
CA LEU A 94 -1.82 -8.99 40.25
C LEU A 94 -0.77 -10.02 39.81
N PHE A 95 -0.05 -9.72 38.74
CA PHE A 95 0.80 -10.71 38.07
C PHE A 95 2.05 -11.12 38.88
N ASP A 96 2.45 -10.35 39.89
CA ASP A 96 3.64 -10.64 40.71
C ASP A 96 3.30 -11.33 42.03
N LEU A 97 2.02 -11.62 42.29
CA LEU A 97 1.55 -12.14 43.58
C LEU A 97 0.61 -13.35 43.48
N LYS A 98 0.36 -13.91 42.29
CA LYS A 98 -0.64 -14.98 42.08
C LYS A 98 -2.00 -14.66 42.71
N GLN A 99 -2.49 -13.45 42.48
CA GLN A 99 -3.68 -12.93 43.14
C GLN A 99 -4.62 -12.22 42.17
N ILE A 100 -5.92 -12.34 42.45
CA ILE A 100 -6.96 -11.48 41.88
C ILE A 100 -7.63 -10.74 43.03
N VAL A 101 -7.50 -9.43 43.06
CA VAL A 101 -8.09 -8.58 44.10
C VAL A 101 -9.51 -8.20 43.70
N ILE A 102 -10.43 -8.32 44.66
CA ILE A 102 -11.83 -7.95 44.51
C ILE A 102 -12.05 -6.62 45.23
N VAL A 103 -12.53 -5.63 44.49
CA VAL A 103 -12.85 -4.29 44.99
C VAL A 103 -14.33 -4.06 44.83
N ASP A 104 -15.00 -3.65 45.90
CA ASP A 104 -16.39 -3.22 45.83
C ASP A 104 -16.47 -1.81 45.25
N MET A 105 -17.30 -1.64 44.22
CA MET A 105 -17.41 -0.38 43.48
C MET A 105 -18.10 0.73 44.29
N ALA A 106 -19.02 0.37 45.19
CA ALA A 106 -19.79 1.31 45.98
C ALA A 106 -18.99 1.86 47.17
N SER A 107 -18.34 0.98 47.95
CA SER A 107 -17.48 1.37 49.07
C SER A 107 -16.09 1.84 48.62
N LYS A 108 -15.72 1.55 47.37
CA LYS A 108 -14.40 1.82 46.79
C LYS A 108 -13.29 1.23 47.67
N SER A 109 -13.47 0.00 48.14
CA SER A 109 -12.54 -0.69 49.04
C SER A 109 -12.30 -2.13 48.60
N ILE A 110 -11.11 -2.64 48.90
CA ILE A 110 -10.80 -4.06 48.72
C ILE A 110 -11.69 -4.87 49.67
N THR A 111 -12.44 -5.82 49.13
CA THR A 111 -13.38 -6.68 49.88
C THR A 111 -13.00 -8.15 49.86
N GLY A 112 -12.05 -8.55 49.01
CA GLY A 112 -11.53 -9.91 48.97
C GLY A 112 -10.30 -10.06 48.10
N THR A 113 -9.65 -11.21 48.23
CA THR A 113 -8.51 -11.63 47.41
C THR A 113 -8.70 -13.11 47.07
N LEU A 114 -8.59 -13.44 45.79
CA LEU A 114 -8.51 -14.81 45.29
C LEU A 114 -7.04 -15.16 45.10
N TYR A 115 -6.66 -16.39 45.45
CA TYR A 115 -5.30 -16.91 45.27
C TYR A 115 -5.30 -17.88 44.11
N THR A 116 -4.50 -17.58 43.09
CA THR A 116 -4.37 -18.38 41.88
C THR A 116 -3.13 -19.30 41.98
N SER A 117 -3.13 -20.37 41.20
CA SER A 117 -2.03 -21.34 41.12
C SER A 117 -0.85 -20.78 40.33
N SER A 118 -1.16 -19.87 39.39
CA SER A 118 -0.17 -19.14 38.60
C SER A 118 -0.44 -17.64 38.53
N ASP A 119 0.52 -16.90 37.97
CA ASP A 119 0.53 -15.45 37.90
C ASP A 119 -0.51 -14.94 36.88
N PRO A 120 -1.64 -14.35 37.32
CA PRO A 120 -2.70 -13.96 36.41
C PRO A 120 -2.33 -12.65 35.71
N TYR A 121 -2.53 -12.60 34.39
CA TYR A 121 -2.15 -11.46 33.56
C TYR A 121 -3.31 -10.80 32.82
N ARG A 122 -4.13 -11.59 32.10
CA ARG A 122 -5.43 -11.17 31.54
C ARG A 122 -6.54 -12.03 32.10
N ILE A 123 -7.73 -11.48 32.25
CA ILE A 123 -8.89 -12.17 32.81
C ILE A 123 -10.16 -11.98 31.99
N ALA A 124 -10.99 -13.01 32.00
CA ALA A 124 -12.38 -12.96 31.59
C ALA A 124 -13.24 -13.70 32.62
N LYS A 125 -14.53 -13.37 32.72
CA LYS A 125 -15.43 -13.99 33.70
C LYS A 125 -16.72 -14.45 33.01
N ASP A 126 -17.16 -15.66 33.33
CA ASP A 126 -18.42 -16.24 32.87
C ASP A 126 -19.11 -16.98 34.01
N GLY A 127 -20.27 -16.47 34.43
CA GLY A 127 -20.96 -16.93 35.63
C GLY A 127 -20.02 -16.92 36.84
N ASP A 128 -19.92 -18.03 37.56
CA ASP A 128 -19.06 -18.19 38.73
C ASP A 128 -17.60 -18.58 38.39
N ARG A 129 -17.17 -18.46 37.12
CA ARG A 129 -15.84 -18.87 36.68
C ARG A 129 -15.04 -17.68 36.18
N ILE A 130 -13.79 -17.58 36.61
CA ILE A 130 -12.81 -16.61 36.11
C ILE A 130 -11.77 -17.39 35.30
N TYR A 131 -11.60 -17.01 34.05
CA TYR A 131 -10.53 -17.50 33.20
C TYR A 131 -9.38 -16.51 33.25
N TYR A 132 -8.15 -17.00 33.34
CA TYR A 132 -6.97 -16.15 33.30
C TYR A 132 -5.81 -16.79 32.54
N VAL A 133 -4.95 -15.95 31.97
CA VAL A 133 -3.71 -16.36 31.28
C VAL A 133 -2.48 -15.85 32.01
N GLU A 134 -1.36 -16.51 31.82
CA GLU A 134 -0.07 -16.10 32.38
C GLU A 134 0.64 -15.03 31.54
N ARG A 135 1.52 -14.23 32.18
CA ARG A 135 2.43 -13.31 31.48
C ARG A 135 3.65 -14.03 30.91
N GLN A 136 3.44 -15.10 30.16
CA GLN A 136 4.52 -15.85 29.52
C GLN A 136 4.40 -15.83 28.01
N GLN A 137 5.51 -16.12 27.34
CA GLN A 137 5.54 -16.29 25.89
C GLN A 137 4.68 -17.49 25.49
N TRP A 138 4.74 -18.58 26.24
CA TRP A 138 3.91 -19.77 26.08
C TRP A 138 3.12 -19.96 27.38
N GLY A 139 2.05 -19.19 27.51
CA GLY A 139 1.27 -19.12 28.75
C GLY A 139 0.21 -20.22 28.80
N ASP A 140 0.06 -20.79 29.98
CA ASP A 140 -1.08 -21.64 30.30
C ASP A 140 -2.32 -20.79 30.60
N ILE A 141 -3.49 -21.42 30.44
CA ILE A 141 -4.79 -20.82 30.71
C ILE A 141 -5.44 -21.60 31.85
N TYR A 142 -6.04 -20.86 32.77
CA TYR A 142 -6.61 -21.40 33.99
C TYR A 142 -8.06 -20.99 34.13
N GLU A 143 -8.82 -21.81 34.83
CA GLU A 143 -10.18 -21.56 35.29
C GLU A 143 -10.19 -21.59 36.82
N TYR A 144 -10.59 -20.48 37.42
CA TYR A 144 -10.87 -20.34 38.83
C TYR A 144 -12.38 -20.35 39.08
N ASN A 145 -12.86 -21.32 39.85
CA ASN A 145 -14.27 -21.43 40.22
C ASN A 145 -14.53 -20.70 41.55
N LEU A 146 -15.34 -19.64 41.51
CA LEU A 146 -15.66 -18.80 42.67
C LEU A 146 -16.52 -19.51 43.73
N THR A 147 -17.24 -20.56 43.35
CA THR A 147 -18.12 -21.31 44.25
C THR A 147 -17.36 -22.38 45.01
N THR A 148 -16.45 -23.09 44.33
CA THR A 148 -15.68 -24.20 44.91
C THR A 148 -14.28 -23.77 45.39
N ASN A 149 -13.81 -22.59 45.02
CA ASN A 149 -12.43 -22.13 45.19
C ASN A 149 -11.38 -23.06 44.57
N ILE A 150 -11.77 -23.81 43.54
CA ILE A 150 -10.86 -24.67 42.78
C ILE A 150 -10.28 -23.84 41.65
N ASP A 151 -8.96 -23.94 41.49
CA ASP A 151 -8.22 -23.35 40.38
C ASP A 151 -7.52 -24.45 39.59
N GLN A 152 -7.76 -24.50 38.28
CA GLN A 152 -7.30 -25.57 37.43
C GLN A 152 -6.88 -25.07 36.06
N LYS A 153 -5.84 -25.71 35.50
CA LYS A 153 -5.42 -25.48 34.11
C LYS A 153 -6.44 -26.06 33.15
N ILE A 154 -6.84 -25.31 32.12
CA ILE A 154 -7.70 -25.79 31.04
C ILE A 154 -6.87 -26.25 29.83
N SER A 155 -7.40 -27.20 29.07
CA SER A 155 -6.70 -27.80 27.93
C SER A 155 -7.03 -27.07 26.63
N VAL A 156 -6.21 -26.09 26.28
CA VAL A 156 -6.32 -25.29 25.03
C VAL A 156 -5.10 -25.44 24.09
N GLY A 157 -4.11 -26.23 24.47
CA GLY A 157 -2.79 -26.27 23.84
C GLY A 157 -1.85 -25.17 24.36
N ASN A 158 -0.67 -25.03 23.77
CA ASN A 158 0.23 -23.92 24.10
C ASN A 158 -0.29 -22.65 23.44
N SER A 159 -0.53 -21.60 24.22
CA SER A 159 -1.03 -20.32 23.72
C SER A 159 0.08 -19.27 23.79
N PHE A 160 0.35 -18.58 22.67
CA PHE A 160 1.42 -17.60 22.61
C PHE A 160 0.94 -16.23 23.11
N ALA A 161 1.38 -15.85 24.31
CA ALA A 161 1.17 -14.52 24.87
C ALA A 161 -0.30 -14.02 24.74
N SER A 162 -1.28 -14.80 25.16
CA SER A 162 -2.70 -14.56 24.82
C SER A 162 -3.38 -13.38 25.52
N ASP A 163 -4.47 -12.93 24.90
CA ASP A 163 -5.50 -12.06 25.45
C ASP A 163 -6.84 -12.80 25.53
N LEU A 164 -7.77 -12.32 26.36
CA LEU A 164 -9.06 -12.98 26.59
C LEU A 164 -10.24 -12.03 26.33
N ALA A 165 -11.24 -12.53 25.61
CA ALA A 165 -12.59 -11.95 25.56
C ALA A 165 -13.63 -13.04 25.76
N ILE A 166 -14.84 -12.69 26.21
CA ILE A 166 -15.86 -13.69 26.50
C ILE A 166 -17.24 -13.27 26.04
N ASN A 167 -17.91 -14.20 25.36
CA ASN A 167 -19.35 -14.15 25.11
C ASN A 167 -20.05 -14.96 26.21
N THR A 168 -20.53 -14.27 27.24
CA THR A 168 -21.22 -14.88 28.39
C THR A 168 -22.62 -15.41 28.06
N LYS A 169 -23.21 -14.96 26.95
CA LYS A 169 -24.52 -15.45 26.50
C LYS A 169 -24.41 -16.86 25.90
N ASP A 170 -23.39 -17.06 25.07
CA ASP A 170 -23.18 -18.32 24.36
C ASP A 170 -22.09 -19.20 24.99
N HIS A 171 -21.49 -18.73 26.10
CA HIS A 171 -20.47 -19.44 26.87
C HIS A 171 -19.24 -19.80 26.02
N ILE A 172 -18.73 -18.79 25.31
CA ILE A 172 -17.54 -18.89 24.44
C ILE A 172 -16.46 -17.92 24.93
N LEU A 173 -15.32 -18.47 25.31
CA LEU A 173 -14.09 -17.75 25.59
C LEU A 173 -13.26 -17.66 24.30
N TYR A 174 -12.95 -16.43 23.89
CA TYR A 174 -12.06 -16.14 22.77
C TYR A 174 -10.65 -15.87 23.30
N ILE A 175 -9.68 -16.62 22.77
CA ILE A 175 -8.30 -16.62 23.24
C ILE A 175 -7.42 -16.20 22.07
N GLY A 176 -7.04 -14.93 22.00
CA GLY A 176 -6.23 -14.40 20.90
C GLY A 176 -4.75 -14.37 21.25
N GLU A 177 -3.92 -15.09 20.51
CA GLU A 177 -2.46 -15.06 20.64
C GLU A 177 -1.87 -13.72 20.18
N SER A 178 -0.69 -13.33 20.63
CA SER A 178 -0.09 -12.04 20.24
C SER A 178 1.43 -12.06 20.14
N GLY A 179 2.03 -11.24 19.28
CA GLY A 179 3.49 -11.08 19.25
C GLY A 179 4.29 -12.23 18.63
N SER A 180 3.64 -13.19 17.96
CA SER A 180 4.28 -14.19 17.09
C SER A 180 3.86 -13.99 15.62
N SER A 181 4.70 -14.43 14.67
CA SER A 181 4.39 -14.43 13.24
C SER A 181 3.30 -15.42 12.81
N SER A 182 2.85 -16.28 13.73
CA SER A 182 1.90 -17.39 13.51
C SER A 182 0.77 -17.42 14.55
N SER A 183 0.37 -16.23 15.01
CA SER A 183 -0.60 -16.08 16.10
C SER A 183 -2.02 -16.36 15.62
N ASN A 184 -2.83 -17.01 16.44
CA ASN A 184 -4.21 -17.36 16.11
C ASN A 184 -5.18 -17.02 17.24
N MET A 185 -6.47 -17.01 16.92
CA MET A 185 -7.53 -16.95 17.93
C MET A 185 -8.20 -18.33 18.08
N ILE A 186 -8.36 -18.77 19.32
CA ILE A 186 -8.99 -20.04 19.70
C ILE A 186 -10.36 -19.75 20.31
N TYR A 187 -11.36 -20.55 19.92
CA TYR A 187 -12.71 -20.50 20.47
C TYR A 187 -12.85 -21.67 21.44
N PHE A 188 -13.14 -21.36 22.70
CA PHE A 188 -13.25 -22.34 23.76
C PHE A 188 -14.64 -22.28 24.38
N SER A 189 -15.36 -23.40 24.39
CA SER A 189 -16.64 -23.48 25.07
C SER A 189 -16.41 -23.64 26.57
N THR A 190 -16.86 -22.66 27.35
CA THR A 190 -16.79 -22.70 28.82
C THR A 190 -17.84 -23.65 29.41
N ASN A 191 -18.94 -23.90 28.70
CA ASN A 191 -19.92 -24.92 29.07
C ASN A 191 -19.39 -26.34 28.90
N ASP A 192 -18.81 -26.65 27.74
CA ASP A 192 -18.32 -27.99 27.42
C ASP A 192 -16.88 -28.23 27.87
N ASN A 193 -16.18 -27.18 28.31
CA ASN A 193 -14.77 -27.19 28.72
C ASN A 193 -13.84 -27.76 27.61
N LYS A 194 -14.03 -27.33 26.36
CA LYS A 194 -13.28 -27.81 25.20
C LYS A 194 -13.06 -26.72 24.14
N VAL A 195 -11.99 -26.85 23.37
CA VAL A 195 -11.78 -26.06 22.14
C VAL A 195 -12.82 -26.46 21.10
N ILE A 196 -13.52 -25.47 20.55
CA ILE A 196 -14.57 -25.65 19.53
C ILE A 196 -14.18 -25.07 18.16
N GLY A 197 -13.09 -24.30 18.08
CA GLY A 197 -12.59 -23.78 16.82
C GLY A 197 -11.30 -22.98 16.96
N LYS A 198 -10.65 -22.70 15.83
CA LYS A 198 -9.45 -21.87 15.73
C LYS A 198 -9.46 -21.15 14.38
N THR A 199 -8.87 -19.95 14.32
CA THR A 199 -8.63 -19.24 13.06
C THR A 199 -7.77 -20.07 12.10
N ASN A 200 -7.97 -19.89 10.80
CA ASN A 200 -7.30 -20.65 9.74
C ASN A 200 -6.60 -19.76 8.70
N TYR A 201 -6.28 -18.51 9.05
CA TYR A 201 -5.61 -17.54 8.16
C TYR A 201 -4.26 -18.07 7.65
N ASP A 202 -3.94 -17.80 6.38
CA ASP A 202 -2.75 -18.29 5.64
C ASP A 202 -2.58 -19.82 5.78
N VAL A 203 -3.63 -20.55 5.39
CA VAL A 203 -3.72 -22.02 5.52
C VAL A 203 -3.44 -22.52 6.96
N GLY A 204 -3.80 -21.72 7.96
CA GLY A 204 -3.59 -22.01 9.38
C GLY A 204 -2.21 -21.62 9.93
N TYR A 205 -1.34 -20.99 9.14
CA TYR A 205 -0.09 -20.41 9.63
C TYR A 205 -0.36 -19.31 10.67
N GLY A 206 -1.43 -18.53 10.50
CA GLY A 206 -1.87 -17.52 11.45
C GLY A 206 -1.39 -16.10 11.13
N PHE A 207 -1.75 -15.17 12.01
CA PHE A 207 -1.53 -13.74 11.86
C PHE A 207 -0.13 -13.34 12.34
N SER A 208 0.47 -12.39 11.60
CA SER A 208 1.80 -11.88 11.90
C SER A 208 1.75 -10.77 12.96
N TYR A 209 2.39 -11.03 14.10
CA TYR A 209 2.59 -10.11 15.22
C TYR A 209 1.38 -9.27 15.65
N PRO A 210 0.17 -9.86 15.83
CA PRO A 210 -0.96 -9.10 16.35
C PRO A 210 -0.65 -8.60 17.76
N ARG A 211 -1.21 -7.43 18.13
CA ARG A 211 -1.16 -6.94 19.50
C ARG A 211 -2.14 -7.72 20.38
N ARG A 212 -1.91 -7.66 21.69
CA ARG A 212 -2.71 -8.34 22.72
C ARG A 212 -4.04 -7.60 22.95
N TYR A 213 -4.91 -7.61 21.93
CA TYR A 213 -6.28 -7.09 21.96
C TYR A 213 -7.22 -8.09 21.29
N THR A 214 -8.00 -8.79 22.11
CA THR A 214 -9.15 -9.59 21.70
C THR A 214 -10.38 -8.95 22.32
N ILE A 215 -11.37 -8.57 21.50
CA ILE A 215 -12.51 -7.79 21.97
C ILE A 215 -13.79 -8.47 21.55
N PHE A 216 -14.75 -8.58 22.46
CA PHE A 216 -16.12 -8.95 22.15
C PHE A 216 -17.04 -7.82 22.56
N ASP A 217 -17.83 -7.31 21.62
CA ASP A 217 -18.70 -6.14 21.85
C ASP A 217 -20.17 -6.51 22.16
N GLY A 218 -20.46 -7.80 22.34
CA GLY A 218 -21.81 -8.34 22.49
C GLY A 218 -22.41 -8.89 21.20
N THR A 219 -21.85 -8.56 20.05
CA THR A 219 -22.37 -8.92 18.71
C THR A 219 -21.33 -9.46 17.75
N LYS A 220 -20.07 -9.07 17.92
CA LYS A 220 -18.93 -9.41 17.05
C LYS A 220 -17.69 -9.60 17.92
N VAL A 221 -16.75 -10.40 17.43
CA VAL A 221 -15.44 -10.59 18.05
C VAL A 221 -14.34 -10.05 17.13
N TYR A 222 -13.40 -9.32 17.71
CA TYR A 222 -12.35 -8.61 17.00
C TYR A 222 -10.99 -9.10 17.45
N TYR A 223 -10.12 -9.36 16.48
CA TYR A 223 -8.77 -9.85 16.72
C TYR A 223 -7.89 -9.52 15.51
N ALA A 224 -6.61 -9.20 15.72
CA ALA A 224 -5.64 -8.93 14.65
C ALA A 224 -6.13 -7.91 13.58
N GLY A 225 -6.91 -6.91 13.99
CA GLY A 225 -7.46 -5.90 13.08
C GLY A 225 -8.60 -6.41 12.18
N ARG A 226 -9.27 -7.52 12.54
CA ARG A 226 -10.44 -8.07 11.84
C ARG A 226 -11.65 -8.17 12.73
N ASP A 227 -12.82 -8.18 12.10
CA ASP A 227 -14.12 -8.53 12.65
C ASP A 227 -14.47 -9.97 12.23
N PHE A 228 -14.67 -10.87 13.20
CA PHE A 228 -14.96 -12.29 12.95
C PHE A 228 -16.42 -12.64 13.22
N LYS A 229 -16.88 -13.69 12.53
CA LYS A 229 -18.19 -14.30 12.79
C LYS A 229 -18.18 -15.02 14.15
N LEU A 230 -19.24 -14.86 14.94
CA LEU A 230 -19.31 -15.37 16.33
C LEU A 230 -19.21 -16.89 16.46
N ASP A 231 -19.72 -17.62 15.47
CA ASP A 231 -19.83 -19.07 15.46
C ASP A 231 -18.83 -19.75 14.52
N ASP A 232 -18.05 -18.97 13.76
CA ASP A 232 -17.05 -19.50 12.83
C ASP A 232 -15.77 -18.65 12.84
N PRO A 233 -14.71 -19.11 13.54
CA PRO A 233 -13.43 -18.40 13.61
C PRO A 233 -12.68 -18.33 12.28
N THR A 234 -13.13 -19.05 11.25
CA THR A 234 -12.52 -19.04 9.93
C THR A 234 -13.07 -17.95 9.03
N ILE A 235 -14.19 -17.32 9.40
CA ILE A 235 -14.88 -16.30 8.60
C ILE A 235 -14.75 -14.94 9.27
N PHE A 236 -14.45 -13.95 8.45
CA PHE A 236 -14.31 -12.56 8.87
C PHE A 236 -15.14 -11.65 7.96
N ASN A 237 -15.75 -10.65 8.58
CA ASN A 237 -16.73 -9.76 7.96
C ASN A 237 -16.07 -8.54 7.30
N GLY A 238 -14.81 -8.27 7.63
CA GLY A 238 -14.02 -7.15 7.12
C GLY A 238 -12.81 -6.86 8.00
N GLY A 239 -11.99 -5.90 7.56
CA GLY A 239 -10.73 -5.54 8.23
C GLY A 239 -10.50 -4.05 8.39
N PHE A 240 -9.77 -3.70 9.44
CA PHE A 240 -9.43 -2.33 9.83
C PHE A 240 -7.95 -2.05 9.57
N GLY A 241 -7.65 -0.87 9.05
CA GLY A 241 -6.30 -0.49 8.60
C GLY A 241 -5.87 -1.16 7.30
N ASP A 242 -4.62 -0.90 6.92
CA ASP A 242 -3.92 -1.64 5.88
C ASP A 242 -3.35 -2.92 6.51
N VAL A 243 -3.85 -4.03 6.01
CA VAL A 243 -3.67 -5.35 6.58
C VAL A 243 -2.53 -6.13 5.92
N GLU A 244 -1.83 -5.51 4.97
CA GLU A 244 -0.65 -6.07 4.30
C GLU A 244 0.67 -5.74 5.03
N TYR A 245 0.66 -4.77 5.96
CA TYR A 245 1.82 -4.45 6.79
C TYR A 245 2.08 -5.48 7.88
N VAL A 246 3.36 -5.62 8.26
CA VAL A 246 3.89 -6.58 9.25
C VAL A 246 3.22 -6.47 10.64
N VAL A 247 2.59 -5.33 10.96
CA VAL A 247 1.81 -5.12 12.19
C VAL A 247 0.52 -4.36 11.86
N PRO A 248 -0.64 -5.02 11.79
CA PRO A 248 -1.91 -4.37 11.47
C PRO A 248 -2.37 -3.40 12.58
N GLU A 249 -3.21 -2.43 12.21
CA GLU A 249 -3.96 -1.65 13.21
C GLU A 249 -4.74 -2.59 14.14
N SER A 250 -4.70 -2.30 15.44
CA SER A 250 -5.36 -3.13 16.44
C SER A 250 -6.63 -2.45 16.90
N VAL A 251 -7.75 -3.17 16.85
CA VAL A 251 -8.99 -2.75 17.48
C VAL A 251 -8.75 -2.74 18.99
N ILE A 252 -8.95 -1.59 19.63
CA ILE A 252 -8.72 -1.41 21.07
C ILE A 252 -10.02 -1.15 21.83
N TYR A 253 -11.08 -0.73 21.13
CA TYR A 253 -12.40 -0.56 21.72
C TYR A 253 -13.49 -0.54 20.64
N VAL A 254 -14.71 -0.92 21.00
CA VAL A 254 -15.86 -0.90 20.09
C VAL A 254 -17.09 -0.41 20.86
N ASN A 255 -17.82 0.54 20.29
CA ASN A 255 -19.05 1.04 20.88
C ASN A 255 -20.00 1.58 19.80
N LYS A 256 -21.30 1.28 19.92
CA LYS A 256 -22.41 1.90 19.16
C LYS A 256 -22.10 2.21 17.68
N GLY A 257 -21.85 1.17 16.88
CA GLY A 257 -21.64 1.32 15.44
C GLY A 257 -20.27 1.89 15.05
N LEU A 258 -19.36 2.08 16.03
CA LEU A 258 -18.00 2.56 15.81
C LEU A 258 -16.97 1.55 16.32
N VAL A 259 -15.90 1.41 15.54
CA VAL A 259 -14.71 0.64 15.90
C VAL A 259 -13.55 1.61 16.08
N TYR A 260 -12.90 1.54 17.23
CA TYR A 260 -11.76 2.38 17.61
C TYR A 260 -10.51 1.52 17.53
N THR A 261 -9.60 1.86 16.61
CA THR A 261 -8.25 1.29 16.59
C THR A 261 -7.30 2.18 17.37
N ASN A 262 -6.05 1.74 17.49
CA ASN A 262 -4.97 2.54 18.08
C ASN A 262 -4.55 3.76 17.22
N LYS A 263 -5.15 3.94 16.02
CA LYS A 263 -4.79 5.01 15.07
C LYS A 263 -5.99 5.72 14.45
N SER A 264 -7.07 4.99 14.17
CA SER A 264 -8.22 5.48 13.42
C SER A 264 -9.55 5.02 14.01
N ILE A 265 -10.63 5.64 13.54
CA ILE A 265 -12.02 5.30 13.88
C ILE A 265 -12.74 4.87 12.61
N TYR A 266 -13.49 3.78 12.69
CA TYR A 266 -14.18 3.16 11.56
C TYR A 266 -15.68 3.01 11.83
N ASP A 267 -16.47 3.00 10.76
CA ASP A 267 -17.84 2.48 10.81
C ASP A 267 -17.78 0.96 11.05
N LYS A 268 -18.51 0.48 12.06
CA LYS A 268 -18.49 -0.92 12.50
C LYS A 268 -19.11 -1.89 11.48
N ASP A 269 -20.06 -1.41 10.69
CA ASP A 269 -20.85 -2.26 9.80
C ASP A 269 -20.26 -2.28 8.40
N THR A 270 -19.70 -1.16 7.93
CA THR A 270 -19.09 -1.06 6.60
C THR A 270 -17.57 -1.20 6.59
N HIS A 271 -16.91 -1.17 7.77
CA HIS A 271 -15.45 -1.20 7.93
C HIS A 271 -14.70 -0.05 7.26
N ILE A 272 -15.42 1.01 6.88
CA ILE A 272 -14.86 2.20 6.23
C ILE A 272 -14.27 3.14 7.28
N GLU A 273 -13.06 3.62 7.01
CA GLU A 273 -12.37 4.59 7.86
C GLU A 273 -13.11 5.94 7.85
N LEU A 274 -13.44 6.45 9.03
CA LEU A 274 -14.05 7.76 9.21
C LEU A 274 -12.99 8.85 9.38
N GLY A 275 -11.88 8.52 10.02
CA GLY A 275 -10.74 9.42 10.22
C GLY A 275 -9.79 8.97 11.33
N GLU A 276 -8.70 9.73 11.49
CA GLU A 276 -7.61 9.44 12.41
C GLU A 276 -7.63 10.39 13.63
N TYR A 277 -7.08 9.94 14.77
CA TYR A 277 -6.91 10.81 15.95
C TYR A 277 -5.84 11.90 15.73
N GLY A 278 -4.90 11.69 14.80
CA GLY A 278 -3.73 12.54 14.56
C GLY A 278 -2.48 12.16 15.37
N SER A 279 -2.62 11.28 16.37
CA SER A 279 -1.54 10.63 17.14
C SER A 279 -1.99 9.23 17.57
N ASN A 280 -1.06 8.38 18.01
CA ASN A 280 -1.41 7.07 18.55
C ASN A 280 -2.22 7.18 19.85
N VAL A 281 -3.13 6.24 20.02
CA VAL A 281 -3.99 6.08 21.20
C VAL A 281 -3.82 4.66 21.75
N ASP A 282 -3.75 4.55 23.08
CA ASP A 282 -3.47 3.28 23.76
C ASP A 282 -4.72 2.70 24.42
N LEU A 283 -5.61 3.56 24.92
CA LEU A 283 -6.88 3.16 25.53
C LEU A 283 -8.02 4.07 25.09
N VAL A 284 -9.19 3.46 24.83
CA VAL A 284 -10.44 4.16 24.50
C VAL A 284 -11.59 3.59 25.34
N GLN A 285 -12.49 4.46 25.81
CA GLN A 285 -13.79 4.11 26.39
C GLN A 285 -14.81 5.15 25.93
N ALA A 286 -16.09 4.77 25.77
CA ALA A 286 -17.13 5.72 25.42
C ALA A 286 -18.46 5.36 26.08
N SER A 287 -19.25 6.39 26.36
CA SER A 287 -20.69 6.29 26.66
C SER A 287 -21.49 6.90 25.51
N ASP A 288 -22.81 7.00 25.65
CA ASP A 288 -23.71 7.65 24.70
C ASP A 288 -23.26 9.05 24.30
N ASN A 289 -22.70 9.81 25.25
CA ASN A 289 -22.42 11.24 25.06
C ASN A 289 -20.99 11.66 25.38
N SER A 290 -20.13 10.74 25.83
CA SER A 290 -18.76 11.04 26.24
C SER A 290 -17.77 10.04 25.66
N LEU A 291 -16.63 10.53 25.19
CA LEU A 291 -15.52 9.72 24.68
C LEU A 291 -14.26 10.02 25.49
N TYR A 292 -13.58 8.97 25.93
CA TYR A 292 -12.38 9.02 26.75
C TYR A 292 -11.23 8.39 25.99
N ILE A 293 -10.14 9.13 25.85
CA ILE A 293 -8.95 8.74 25.09
C ILE A 293 -7.73 8.92 25.98
N TYR A 294 -6.85 7.92 26.01
CA TYR A 294 -5.56 7.99 26.69
C TYR A 294 -4.40 7.65 25.75
N SER A 295 -3.31 8.40 25.88
CA SER A 295 -2.06 8.16 25.18
C SER A 295 -0.92 8.09 26.20
N ILE A 296 -0.16 7.00 26.18
CA ILE A 296 1.00 6.74 27.03
C ILE A 296 2.04 7.84 26.83
N GLU A 297 2.26 8.29 25.60
CA GLU A 297 3.22 9.35 25.26
C GLU A 297 2.92 10.66 26.00
N SER A 298 1.64 11.01 26.12
CA SER A 298 1.21 12.24 26.79
C SER A 298 1.00 12.08 28.30
N GLY A 299 0.64 10.87 28.75
CA GLY A 299 0.19 10.60 30.12
C GLY A 299 -1.12 11.30 30.48
N ILE A 300 -1.94 11.70 29.49
CA ILE A 300 -3.17 12.48 29.67
C ILE A 300 -4.38 11.66 29.24
N ILE A 301 -5.42 11.68 30.07
CA ILE A 301 -6.77 11.26 29.69
C ILE A 301 -7.52 12.48 29.18
N LYS A 302 -8.02 12.41 27.95
CA LYS A 302 -8.88 13.43 27.35
C LYS A 302 -10.32 12.94 27.35
N LYS A 303 -11.24 13.77 27.86
CA LYS A 303 -12.68 13.58 27.73
C LYS A 303 -13.26 14.56 26.74
N PHE A 304 -13.94 14.02 25.75
CA PHE A 304 -14.80 14.76 24.82
C PHE A 304 -16.26 14.55 25.20
N SER A 305 -17.11 15.55 25.01
CA SER A 305 -18.53 15.47 25.39
C SER A 305 -19.40 16.05 24.29
N ASN A 306 -20.40 15.31 23.84
CA ASN A 306 -21.35 15.79 22.85
C ASN A 306 -22.64 16.27 23.52
N THR A 307 -23.03 17.51 23.23
CA THR A 307 -24.28 18.12 23.71
C THR A 307 -25.54 17.48 23.12
N SER A 308 -25.41 16.78 21.99
CA SER A 308 -26.51 16.09 21.31
C SER A 308 -26.84 14.71 21.90
N ASN A 309 -26.17 14.32 22.99
CA ASN A 309 -26.33 13.04 23.71
C ASN A 309 -26.08 11.75 22.89
N VAL A 310 -25.53 11.83 21.67
CA VAL A 310 -25.18 10.66 20.85
C VAL A 310 -23.83 10.88 20.17
N ILE A 311 -22.87 10.00 20.39
CA ILE A 311 -21.64 9.91 19.58
C ILE A 311 -21.85 8.85 18.51
N ASP A 312 -21.70 9.23 17.25
CA ASP A 312 -21.87 8.36 16.09
C ASP A 312 -20.93 8.75 14.95
N LYS A 313 -21.02 8.02 13.83
CA LYS A 313 -20.16 8.22 12.66
C LYS A 313 -20.24 9.61 12.03
N SER A 314 -21.33 10.35 12.23
CA SER A 314 -21.50 11.69 11.66
C SER A 314 -20.74 12.76 12.43
N ASN A 315 -20.43 12.52 13.71
CA ASN A 315 -19.88 13.55 14.59
C ASN A 315 -18.56 13.17 15.27
N VAL A 316 -18.23 11.89 15.41
CA VAL A 316 -17.12 11.42 16.25
C VAL A 316 -15.77 12.05 15.90
N ILE A 317 -15.47 12.21 14.61
CA ILE A 317 -14.19 12.80 14.16
C ILE A 317 -14.12 14.29 14.51
N SER A 318 -15.19 15.03 14.21
CA SER A 318 -15.25 16.47 14.54
C SER A 318 -15.18 16.71 16.05
N LEU A 319 -15.79 15.83 16.84
CA LEU A 319 -15.81 15.89 18.30
C LEU A 319 -14.40 15.84 18.89
N ILE A 320 -13.52 15.00 18.33
CA ILE A 320 -12.14 14.84 18.82
C ILE A 320 -11.14 15.78 18.14
N SER A 321 -11.60 16.69 17.27
CA SER A 321 -10.73 17.46 16.37
C SER A 321 -9.77 16.56 15.58
N GLY A 322 -10.24 15.37 15.21
CA GLY A 322 -9.49 14.37 14.47
C GLY A 322 -9.31 14.80 13.02
N LYS A 323 -8.46 14.08 12.30
CA LYS A 323 -8.30 14.26 10.86
C LYS A 323 -9.36 13.40 10.17
N PRO A 324 -10.42 13.97 9.59
CA PRO A 324 -11.36 13.17 8.81
C PRO A 324 -10.61 12.45 7.70
N LYS A 325 -11.01 11.21 7.45
CA LYS A 325 -10.54 10.50 6.27
C LYS A 325 -10.93 11.37 5.09
N ALA A 326 -9.93 11.84 4.35
CA ALA A 326 -10.21 12.61 3.16
C ALA A 326 -11.15 11.76 2.29
N PRO A 327 -12.22 12.34 1.73
CA PRO A 327 -12.88 11.71 0.60
C PRO A 327 -11.76 11.34 -0.38
N ILE A 328 -11.78 10.11 -0.89
CA ILE A 328 -10.78 9.64 -1.85
C ILE A 328 -10.61 10.75 -2.87
N SER A 329 -9.41 11.34 -2.89
CA SER A 329 -9.16 12.60 -3.59
C SER A 329 -9.65 12.46 -5.01
N ASN A 330 -10.63 13.30 -5.36
CA ASN A 330 -10.87 13.60 -6.73
C ASN A 330 -9.61 14.32 -7.21
N THR A 331 -8.78 13.56 -7.92
CA THR A 331 -7.52 13.96 -8.54
C THR A 331 -7.47 15.40 -9.05
N GLU A 332 -6.26 15.92 -9.23
CA GLU A 332 -6.05 17.07 -10.12
C GLU A 332 -6.79 16.83 -11.45
N GLU A 333 -7.41 17.88 -12.02
CA GLU A 333 -8.06 17.78 -13.33
C GLU A 333 -7.07 17.24 -14.37
N SER A 334 -7.57 16.47 -15.35
CA SER A 334 -6.71 15.96 -16.42
C SER A 334 -5.95 17.11 -17.08
N ILE A 335 -4.64 16.95 -17.25
CA ILE A 335 -3.80 17.95 -17.90
C ILE A 335 -3.60 17.53 -19.35
N LYS A 336 -4.05 18.37 -20.28
CA LYS A 336 -3.80 18.19 -21.70
C LYS A 336 -2.43 18.77 -22.04
N ILE A 337 -1.47 17.90 -22.36
CA ILE A 337 -0.11 18.31 -22.75
C ILE A 337 -0.10 18.84 -24.18
N ASN A 338 -0.79 18.15 -25.09
CA ASN A 338 -1.00 18.55 -26.48
C ASN A 338 -2.28 17.88 -27.03
N SER A 339 -2.56 17.98 -28.34
CA SER A 339 -3.78 17.44 -28.93
C SER A 339 -3.95 15.92 -28.80
N GLY A 340 -2.86 15.16 -28.67
CA GLY A 340 -2.86 13.70 -28.56
C GLY A 340 -2.38 13.13 -27.23
N VAL A 341 -1.84 13.93 -26.30
CA VAL A 341 -1.36 13.46 -25.00
C VAL A 341 -2.10 14.17 -23.87
N SER A 342 -2.73 13.39 -23.00
CA SER A 342 -3.36 13.85 -21.76
C SER A 342 -2.86 13.01 -20.60
N ILE A 343 -2.73 13.61 -19.43
CA ILE A 343 -2.26 12.95 -18.22
C ILE A 343 -3.21 13.19 -17.05
N LEU A 344 -3.30 12.22 -16.15
CA LEU A 344 -4.04 12.31 -14.90
C LEU A 344 -3.16 11.79 -13.76
N LYS A 345 -2.83 12.67 -12.81
CA LYS A 345 -2.09 12.28 -11.62
C LYS A 345 -3.06 11.75 -10.57
N MET A 346 -2.79 10.56 -10.07
CA MET A 346 -3.58 9.92 -9.02
C MET A 346 -2.92 10.13 -7.66
N GLU A 347 -3.72 10.20 -6.59
CA GLU A 347 -3.22 9.99 -5.22
C GLU A 347 -3.23 8.51 -4.85
N SER A 348 -4.23 7.79 -5.37
CA SER A 348 -4.43 6.35 -5.18
C SER A 348 -3.56 5.53 -6.12
N LYS A 349 -2.97 4.44 -5.62
CA LYS A 349 -2.22 3.50 -6.45
C LYS A 349 -3.14 2.43 -7.04
N PHE A 350 -3.07 2.23 -8.34
CA PHE A 350 -3.86 1.21 -9.01
C PHE A 350 -3.11 -0.11 -9.07
N ILE A 351 -3.82 -1.20 -8.76
CA ILE A 351 -3.28 -2.56 -8.84
C ILE A 351 -3.78 -3.32 -10.06
N GLN A 352 -4.93 -2.90 -10.61
CA GLN A 352 -5.55 -3.45 -11.81
C GLN A 352 -6.53 -2.43 -12.39
N TRP A 353 -6.78 -2.52 -13.68
CA TRP A 353 -7.84 -1.77 -14.35
C TRP A 353 -8.49 -2.58 -15.49
N ILE A 354 -9.64 -2.11 -15.97
CA ILE A 354 -10.27 -2.58 -17.21
C ILE A 354 -10.80 -1.39 -17.98
N LEU A 355 -10.64 -1.42 -19.30
CA LEU A 355 -11.26 -0.47 -20.21
C LEU A 355 -12.54 -1.03 -20.84
N ASN A 356 -13.69 -0.39 -20.60
CA ASN A 356 -14.89 -0.60 -21.41
C ASN A 356 -14.90 0.38 -22.58
N GLU A 357 -14.66 -0.15 -23.77
CA GLU A 357 -14.59 0.64 -25.01
C GLU A 357 -15.95 1.25 -25.40
N ASN A 358 -17.06 0.54 -25.16
CA ASN A 358 -18.41 0.99 -25.50
C ASN A 358 -18.90 2.11 -24.57
N ALA A 359 -18.61 1.98 -23.28
CA ALA A 359 -18.93 2.98 -22.26
C ALA A 359 -17.91 4.11 -22.21
N ASN A 360 -16.78 3.98 -22.93
CA ASN A 360 -15.67 4.91 -22.91
C ASN A 360 -15.24 5.24 -21.45
N THR A 361 -15.11 4.19 -20.64
CA THR A 361 -14.80 4.30 -19.21
C THR A 361 -13.68 3.34 -18.86
N LEU A 362 -12.68 3.84 -18.14
CA LEU A 362 -11.60 3.08 -17.54
C LEU A 362 -11.92 2.88 -16.05
N TYR A 363 -12.00 1.63 -15.63
CA TYR A 363 -12.28 1.22 -14.26
C TYR A 363 -10.98 0.83 -13.57
N GLY A 364 -10.53 1.58 -12.57
CA GLY A 364 -9.30 1.27 -11.81
C GLY A 364 -9.60 0.88 -10.38
N ILE A 365 -8.90 -0.11 -9.82
CA ILE A 365 -9.02 -0.47 -8.40
C ILE A 365 -7.76 -0.12 -7.59
N SER A 366 -7.95 0.45 -6.41
CA SER A 366 -6.92 0.74 -5.42
C SER A 366 -7.10 -0.16 -4.20
N LYS A 367 -6.06 -0.93 -3.90
CA LYS A 367 -5.98 -1.76 -2.69
C LYS A 367 -5.90 -0.90 -1.44
N ALA A 368 -4.98 0.07 -1.42
CA ALA A 368 -4.72 0.93 -0.25
C ALA A 368 -5.93 1.78 0.15
N ASP A 369 -6.70 2.24 -0.84
CA ASP A 369 -7.90 3.06 -0.60
C ASP A 369 -9.18 2.24 -0.54
N LYS A 370 -9.07 0.91 -0.69
CA LYS A 370 -10.19 -0.04 -0.77
C LYS A 370 -11.27 0.45 -1.74
N ALA A 371 -10.89 0.80 -2.97
CA ALA A 371 -11.76 1.57 -3.85
C ALA A 371 -11.72 1.19 -5.33
N LEU A 372 -12.83 1.50 -6.02
CA LEU A 372 -13.01 1.47 -7.47
C LEU A 372 -13.20 2.89 -8.00
N PHE A 373 -12.55 3.21 -9.11
CA PHE A 373 -12.56 4.50 -9.77
C PHE A 373 -13.16 4.38 -11.17
N PHE A 374 -14.03 5.33 -11.52
CA PHE A 374 -14.66 5.45 -12.84
C PHE A 374 -14.05 6.64 -13.55
N ILE A 375 -13.18 6.41 -14.53
CA ILE A 375 -12.46 7.46 -15.25
C ILE A 375 -12.99 7.52 -16.69
N ASN A 376 -13.39 8.70 -17.15
CA ASN A 376 -13.81 8.88 -18.52
C ASN A 376 -12.61 8.66 -19.46
N ALA A 377 -12.66 7.63 -20.30
CA ALA A 377 -11.52 7.26 -21.15
C ALA A 377 -11.24 8.31 -22.25
N GLN A 378 -12.19 9.19 -22.58
CA GLN A 378 -11.97 10.25 -23.57
C GLN A 378 -11.30 11.49 -22.96
N THR A 379 -11.74 11.90 -21.78
CA THR A 379 -11.24 13.13 -21.13
C THR A 379 -10.17 12.88 -20.09
N LEU A 380 -9.99 11.64 -19.63
CA LEU A 380 -9.24 11.28 -18.41
C LEU A 380 -9.78 11.93 -17.12
N ASN A 381 -11.00 12.48 -17.12
CA ASN A 381 -11.56 13.00 -15.88
C ASN A 381 -12.14 11.88 -15.03
N LEU A 382 -11.86 11.92 -13.72
CA LEU A 382 -12.52 11.06 -12.75
C LEU A 382 -14.00 11.43 -12.64
N GLU A 383 -14.89 10.46 -12.85
CA GLU A 383 -16.34 10.66 -12.80
C GLU A 383 -16.93 10.26 -11.44
N LYS A 384 -16.40 9.20 -10.82
CA LYS A 384 -16.89 8.68 -9.53
C LYS A 384 -15.85 7.74 -8.90
N SER A 385 -15.93 7.58 -7.58
CA SER A 385 -15.30 6.46 -6.87
C SER A 385 -16.32 5.73 -5.98
N LEU A 386 -16.04 4.46 -5.68
CA LEU A 386 -16.77 3.63 -4.71
C LEU A 386 -15.76 3.03 -3.74
N THR A 387 -16.12 2.93 -2.46
CA THR A 387 -15.31 2.32 -1.41
C THR A 387 -15.89 0.98 -1.00
N PHE A 388 -15.01 0.05 -0.64
CA PHE A 388 -15.30 -1.32 -0.23
C PHE A 388 -14.93 -1.54 1.24
N ALA A 389 -15.53 -2.57 1.85
CA ALA A 389 -15.25 -2.96 3.24
C ALA A 389 -13.86 -3.63 3.41
N SER A 390 -13.30 -4.15 2.33
CA SER A 390 -12.02 -4.83 2.31
C SER A 390 -11.25 -4.56 1.02
N ASN A 391 -10.05 -5.12 0.88
CA ASN A 391 -9.18 -4.75 -0.21
C ASN A 391 -9.59 -5.41 -1.53
N PRO A 392 -9.79 -4.64 -2.60
CA PRO A 392 -9.94 -5.22 -3.92
C PRO A 392 -8.61 -5.84 -4.38
N THR A 393 -8.69 -7.00 -5.05
CA THR A 393 -7.53 -7.75 -5.53
C THR A 393 -7.52 -7.96 -7.03
N ASP A 394 -8.71 -8.00 -7.64
CA ASP A 394 -8.89 -8.18 -9.06
C ASP A 394 -10.28 -7.67 -9.47
N ILE A 395 -10.44 -7.38 -10.76
CA ILE A 395 -11.66 -6.87 -11.36
C ILE A 395 -11.87 -7.53 -12.72
N ILE A 396 -13.10 -7.94 -13.01
CA ILE A 396 -13.54 -8.37 -14.35
C ILE A 396 -14.84 -7.67 -14.73
N GLU A 397 -15.03 -7.49 -16.03
CA GLU A 397 -16.27 -6.97 -16.59
C GLU A 397 -17.02 -8.07 -17.33
N ASP A 398 -18.35 -8.11 -17.16
CA ASP A 398 -19.25 -8.90 -17.96
C ASP A 398 -20.58 -8.14 -18.18
N ASP A 399 -20.89 -7.87 -19.44
CA ASP A 399 -22.00 -7.03 -19.89
C ASP A 399 -22.09 -5.66 -19.20
N ARG A 400 -22.96 -5.54 -18.19
CA ARG A 400 -23.23 -4.29 -17.44
C ARG A 400 -22.67 -4.31 -16.01
N ASN A 401 -21.98 -5.38 -15.65
CA ASN A 401 -21.54 -5.62 -14.29
C ASN A 401 -20.03 -5.70 -14.22
N LEU A 402 -19.47 -5.05 -13.21
CA LEU A 402 -18.12 -5.30 -12.74
C LEU A 402 -18.21 -6.28 -11.57
N TYR A 403 -17.38 -7.29 -11.58
CA TYR A 403 -17.16 -8.19 -10.46
C TYR A 403 -15.80 -7.84 -9.86
N ILE A 404 -15.77 -7.52 -8.58
CA ILE A 404 -14.56 -7.12 -7.87
C ILE A 404 -14.30 -8.13 -6.76
N ALA A 405 -13.17 -8.83 -6.85
CA ALA A 405 -12.72 -9.72 -5.80
C ALA A 405 -12.24 -8.89 -4.62
N LEU A 406 -12.79 -9.15 -3.44
CA LEU A 406 -12.32 -8.57 -2.19
C LEU A 406 -11.60 -9.64 -1.39
N ASP A 407 -10.30 -9.49 -1.21
CA ASP A 407 -9.61 -10.30 -0.21
C ASP A 407 -10.12 -9.93 1.18
N ASP A 408 -9.90 -10.83 2.12
CA ASP A 408 -10.19 -10.60 3.51
C ASP A 408 -11.68 -10.41 3.88
N ALA A 409 -12.59 -10.73 2.98
CA ALA A 409 -14.04 -10.70 3.24
C ALA A 409 -14.76 -11.91 2.66
N ARG A 410 -14.05 -12.83 1.99
CA ARG A 410 -14.62 -13.92 1.18
C ARG A 410 -15.78 -13.44 0.31
N GLN A 411 -15.55 -12.36 -0.43
CA GLN A 411 -16.60 -11.69 -1.18
C GLN A 411 -16.18 -11.32 -2.60
N ILE A 412 -17.13 -11.43 -3.52
CA ILE A 412 -17.06 -10.80 -4.83
C ILE A 412 -18.20 -9.79 -4.91
N VAL A 413 -17.86 -8.51 -5.04
CA VAL A 413 -18.84 -7.42 -5.13
C VAL A 413 -19.25 -7.22 -6.58
N ILE A 414 -20.55 -7.04 -6.81
CA ILE A 414 -21.13 -6.76 -8.11
C ILE A 414 -21.50 -5.27 -8.17
N VAL A 415 -20.92 -4.56 -9.13
CA VAL A 415 -21.16 -3.14 -9.37
C VAL A 415 -21.77 -2.94 -10.75
N ASP A 416 -22.92 -2.28 -10.81
CA ASP A 416 -23.56 -1.90 -12.08
C ASP A 416 -22.82 -0.70 -12.69
N THR A 417 -22.39 -0.83 -13.95
CA THR A 417 -21.57 0.19 -14.64
C THR A 417 -22.35 1.48 -14.95
N VAL A 418 -23.68 1.40 -15.03
CA VAL A 418 -24.55 2.54 -15.40
C VAL A 418 -24.88 3.42 -14.20
N SER A 419 -25.44 2.83 -13.14
CA SER A 419 -25.75 3.49 -11.87
C SER A 419 -24.48 3.77 -11.05
N LYS A 420 -23.39 3.07 -11.37
CA LYS A 420 -22.11 3.12 -10.67
C LYS A 420 -22.31 2.84 -9.18
N ALA A 421 -23.05 1.79 -8.88
CA ALA A 421 -23.44 1.42 -7.53
C ALA A 421 -23.26 -0.08 -7.30
N ILE A 422 -22.98 -0.44 -6.05
CA ILE A 422 -22.97 -1.85 -5.62
C ILE A 422 -24.41 -2.36 -5.67
N ILE A 423 -24.63 -3.43 -6.43
CA ILE A 423 -25.95 -4.05 -6.62
C ILE A 423 -26.04 -5.48 -6.06
N GLY A 424 -24.91 -6.08 -5.71
CA GLY A 424 -24.87 -7.44 -5.17
C GLY A 424 -23.54 -7.79 -4.52
N ILE A 425 -23.58 -8.80 -3.66
CA ILE A 425 -22.40 -9.38 -3.00
C ILE A 425 -22.55 -10.90 -3.08
N LEU A 426 -21.52 -11.57 -3.61
CA LEU A 426 -21.40 -13.01 -3.61
C LEU A 426 -20.49 -13.43 -2.46
N HIS A 427 -20.87 -14.45 -1.71
CA HIS A 427 -20.07 -14.99 -0.61
C HIS A 427 -19.34 -16.25 -1.06
N THR A 428 -18.01 -16.21 -1.05
CA THR A 428 -17.14 -17.30 -1.46
C THR A 428 -16.73 -18.16 -0.28
N SER A 429 -16.25 -19.38 -0.54
CA SER A 429 -15.78 -20.33 0.47
C SER A 429 -14.37 -19.98 0.94
N SER A 430 -13.63 -19.24 0.13
CA SER A 430 -12.27 -18.76 0.42
C SER A 430 -12.04 -17.36 -0.14
N ASP A 431 -10.96 -16.69 0.26
CA ASP A 431 -10.67 -15.31 -0.09
C ASP A 431 -10.29 -15.16 -1.57
N PRO A 432 -11.11 -14.49 -2.39
CA PRO A 432 -10.86 -14.39 -3.82
C PRO A 432 -9.73 -13.40 -4.11
N TYR A 433 -8.79 -13.80 -4.97
CA TYR A 433 -7.59 -13.02 -5.30
C TYR A 433 -7.40 -12.76 -6.80
N ARG A 434 -7.69 -13.75 -7.65
CA ARG A 434 -7.88 -13.57 -9.09
C ARG A 434 -9.21 -14.14 -9.49
N ILE A 435 -9.91 -13.50 -10.42
CA ILE A 435 -11.23 -13.93 -10.88
C ILE A 435 -11.31 -13.91 -12.41
N VAL A 436 -12.01 -14.89 -12.97
CA VAL A 436 -12.46 -14.90 -14.36
C VAL A 436 -13.85 -15.49 -14.43
N LYS A 437 -14.60 -15.19 -15.49
CA LYS A 437 -15.98 -15.67 -15.66
C LYS A 437 -16.15 -16.44 -16.97
N ASP A 438 -16.90 -17.53 -16.92
CA ASP A 438 -17.31 -18.32 -18.09
C ASP A 438 -18.78 -18.72 -17.95
N GLY A 439 -19.64 -18.15 -18.78
CA GLY A 439 -21.09 -18.30 -18.65
C GLY A 439 -21.55 -17.90 -17.24
N ASP A 440 -22.33 -18.76 -16.58
CA ASP A 440 -22.86 -18.52 -15.24
C ASP A 440 -21.88 -18.88 -14.10
N LYS A 441 -20.60 -19.07 -14.40
CA LYS A 441 -19.60 -19.50 -13.42
C LYS A 441 -18.49 -18.48 -13.29
N ILE A 442 -18.11 -18.18 -12.05
CA ILE A 442 -16.91 -17.42 -11.72
C ILE A 442 -15.87 -18.39 -11.19
N TYR A 443 -14.68 -18.38 -11.78
CA TYR A 443 -13.52 -19.11 -11.28
C TYR A 443 -12.62 -18.16 -10.53
N TYR A 444 -12.11 -18.59 -9.38
CA TYR A 444 -11.23 -17.74 -8.59
C TYR A 444 -10.11 -18.52 -7.90
N THR A 445 -9.01 -17.82 -7.63
CA THR A 445 -7.88 -18.33 -6.84
C THR A 445 -7.79 -17.62 -5.51
N GLU A 446 -7.09 -18.25 -4.57
CA GLU A 446 -6.80 -17.69 -3.25
C GLU A 446 -5.56 -16.79 -3.24
N ARG A 447 -5.37 -16.03 -2.15
CA ARG A 447 -4.21 -15.15 -1.94
C ARG A 447 -2.90 -15.90 -1.69
N ASP A 448 -2.99 -17.07 -1.05
CA ASP A 448 -1.90 -17.73 -0.30
C ASP A 448 -0.75 -18.26 -1.17
N GLN A 449 0.29 -18.83 -0.54
CA GLN A 449 1.41 -19.44 -1.27
C GLN A 449 1.05 -20.79 -1.91
N LYS A 450 0.03 -21.47 -1.38
CA LYS A 450 -0.49 -22.74 -1.89
C LYS A 450 -1.98 -22.58 -2.13
N CYS A 451 -2.31 -22.12 -3.32
CA CYS A 451 -3.68 -21.80 -3.68
C CYS A 451 -4.40 -23.01 -4.24
N ASP A 452 -5.67 -23.10 -3.89
CA ASP A 452 -6.65 -23.85 -4.63
C ASP A 452 -7.39 -22.95 -5.63
N VAL A 453 -8.10 -23.59 -6.56
CA VAL A 453 -8.99 -22.91 -7.49
C VAL A 453 -10.42 -23.34 -7.20
N TYR A 454 -11.33 -22.37 -7.24
CA TYR A 454 -12.74 -22.55 -6.93
C TYR A 454 -13.61 -22.15 -8.12
N GLU A 455 -14.81 -22.69 -8.14
CA GLU A 455 -15.89 -22.39 -9.07
C GLU A 455 -17.12 -21.97 -8.27
N TYR A 456 -17.52 -20.71 -8.44
CA TYR A 456 -18.78 -20.16 -7.94
C TYR A 456 -19.82 -20.19 -9.06
N ASN A 457 -20.94 -20.88 -8.84
CA ASN A 457 -22.06 -20.94 -9.77
C ASN A 457 -23.12 -19.88 -9.42
N LEU A 458 -23.32 -18.91 -10.32
CA LEU A 458 -24.23 -17.77 -10.15
C LEU A 458 -25.72 -18.16 -10.17
N MET A 459 -26.06 -19.30 -10.78
CA MET A 459 -27.45 -19.76 -10.87
C MET A 459 -27.89 -20.52 -9.62
N THR A 460 -26.98 -21.29 -9.03
CA THR A 460 -27.26 -22.12 -7.85
C THR A 460 -26.78 -21.50 -6.55
N ASN A 461 -25.97 -20.42 -6.60
CA ASN A 461 -25.26 -19.84 -5.46
C ASN A 461 -24.44 -20.87 -4.69
N THR A 462 -23.82 -21.80 -5.42
CA THR A 462 -22.95 -22.84 -4.84
C THR A 462 -21.51 -22.57 -5.20
N ASP A 463 -20.62 -22.83 -4.27
CA ASP A 463 -19.19 -22.63 -4.44
C ASP A 463 -18.43 -23.92 -4.10
N GLN A 464 -17.49 -24.30 -4.95
CA GLN A 464 -16.78 -25.57 -4.84
C GLN A 464 -15.36 -25.48 -5.37
N LYS A 465 -14.46 -26.24 -4.74
CA LYS A 465 -13.09 -26.42 -5.21
C LYS A 465 -13.07 -27.30 -6.46
N ILE A 466 -12.32 -26.88 -7.50
CA ILE A 466 -12.12 -27.67 -8.73
C ILE A 466 -10.90 -28.60 -8.59
N PRO A 467 -10.70 -29.61 -9.46
CA PRO A 467 -9.58 -30.56 -9.34
C PRO A 467 -8.22 -29.96 -9.80
N VAL A 468 -7.93 -28.72 -9.40
CA VAL A 468 -6.66 -28.02 -9.56
C VAL A 468 -6.30 -27.38 -8.22
N ASN A 469 -5.20 -27.82 -7.61
CA ASN A 469 -4.88 -27.49 -6.22
C ASN A 469 -3.36 -27.35 -5.99
N ASN A 470 -3.01 -26.78 -4.83
CA ASN A 470 -1.63 -26.62 -4.38
C ASN A 470 -0.75 -25.90 -5.42
N LEU A 471 -1.29 -24.82 -5.99
CA LEU A 471 -0.63 -23.96 -6.97
C LEU A 471 0.17 -22.87 -6.28
N SER A 472 1.34 -22.52 -6.82
CA SER A 472 2.09 -21.37 -6.34
C SER A 472 1.61 -20.08 -7.00
N LYS A 473 0.99 -19.19 -6.21
CA LYS A 473 0.63 -17.82 -6.62
C LYS A 473 0.01 -17.74 -8.03
N PRO A 474 -1.07 -18.48 -8.31
CA PRO A 474 -1.61 -18.59 -9.65
C PRO A 474 -2.24 -17.29 -10.15
N ASP A 475 -2.23 -17.14 -11.47
CA ASP A 475 -2.96 -16.14 -12.25
C ASP A 475 -3.92 -16.83 -13.23
N LEU A 476 -4.99 -16.14 -13.64
CA LEU A 476 -6.08 -16.74 -14.40
C LEU A 476 -6.35 -15.99 -15.71
N ALA A 477 -6.58 -16.73 -16.80
CA ALA A 477 -7.18 -16.23 -18.03
C ALA A 477 -8.23 -17.23 -18.54
N ILE A 478 -9.20 -16.78 -19.32
CA ILE A 478 -10.31 -17.62 -19.79
C ILE A 478 -10.54 -17.44 -21.28
N ASN A 479 -10.67 -18.55 -22.01
CA ASN A 479 -11.26 -18.60 -23.34
C ASN A 479 -12.72 -19.04 -23.21
N THR A 480 -13.64 -18.07 -23.19
CA THR A 480 -15.08 -18.30 -23.01
C THR A 480 -15.74 -18.94 -24.23
N LYS A 481 -15.09 -18.92 -25.40
CA LYS A 481 -15.60 -19.54 -26.63
C LYS A 481 -15.35 -21.04 -26.63
N ASP A 482 -14.16 -21.46 -26.21
CA ASP A 482 -13.78 -22.88 -26.16
C ASP A 482 -13.95 -23.49 -24.76
N HIS A 483 -14.38 -22.69 -23.77
CA HIS A 483 -14.59 -23.10 -22.39
C HIS A 483 -13.31 -23.67 -21.74
N ILE A 484 -12.20 -22.93 -21.89
CA ILE A 484 -10.87 -23.30 -21.36
C ILE A 484 -10.35 -22.22 -20.43
N LEU A 485 -10.15 -22.60 -19.16
CA LEU A 485 -9.49 -21.83 -18.12
C LEU A 485 -7.98 -22.11 -18.15
N TYR A 486 -7.18 -21.05 -18.27
CA TYR A 486 -5.72 -21.07 -18.19
C TYR A 486 -5.27 -20.63 -16.80
N ILE A 487 -4.45 -21.45 -16.16
CA ILE A 487 -4.03 -21.26 -14.76
C ILE A 487 -2.50 -21.29 -14.71
N GLY A 488 -1.87 -20.12 -14.68
CA GLY A 488 -0.40 -19.96 -14.69
C GLY A 488 0.18 -19.80 -13.29
N GLU A 489 1.18 -20.60 -12.92
CA GLU A 489 1.87 -20.50 -11.62
C GLU A 489 3.00 -19.45 -11.63
N SER A 490 3.28 -18.84 -10.47
CA SER A 490 4.34 -17.84 -10.35
C SER A 490 5.17 -18.00 -9.07
N GLY A 491 6.33 -17.33 -9.02
CA GLY A 491 7.17 -17.30 -7.81
C GLY A 491 7.87 -18.62 -7.44
N ILE A 492 7.99 -19.55 -8.39
CA ILE A 492 8.70 -20.83 -8.23
C ILE A 492 9.68 -21.06 -9.39
N THR A 493 10.67 -21.93 -9.17
CA THR A 493 11.72 -22.25 -10.15
C THR A 493 11.19 -22.97 -11.39
N TYR A 494 10.11 -23.75 -11.24
CA TYR A 494 9.52 -24.55 -12.32
C TYR A 494 8.04 -24.21 -12.49
N PRO A 495 7.75 -23.00 -12.99
CA PRO A 495 6.39 -22.54 -13.18
C PRO A 495 5.77 -23.27 -14.37
N LYS A 496 4.46 -23.53 -14.31
CA LYS A 496 3.70 -24.17 -15.40
C LYS A 496 2.32 -23.56 -15.51
N MET A 497 1.77 -23.62 -16.72
CA MET A 497 0.39 -23.24 -16.97
C MET A 497 -0.46 -24.49 -17.20
N THR A 498 -1.61 -24.56 -16.51
CA THR A 498 -2.58 -25.65 -16.60
C THR A 498 -3.78 -25.22 -17.43
N TYR A 499 -4.21 -26.08 -18.35
CA TYR A 499 -5.40 -25.88 -19.17
C TYR A 499 -6.52 -26.74 -18.56
N TYR A 500 -7.63 -26.11 -18.21
CA TYR A 500 -8.77 -26.74 -17.56
C TYR A 500 -10.04 -26.47 -18.37
N SER A 501 -10.75 -27.53 -18.76
CA SER A 501 -12.03 -27.39 -19.45
C SER A 501 -13.15 -27.16 -18.44
N THR A 502 -13.82 -26.03 -18.53
CA THR A 502 -14.93 -25.61 -17.63
C THR A 502 -16.25 -26.33 -17.92
N THR A 503 -16.36 -26.95 -19.11
CA THR A 503 -17.51 -27.78 -19.51
C THR A 503 -17.36 -29.22 -19.02
N SER A 504 -16.20 -29.84 -19.22
CA SER A 504 -15.95 -31.23 -18.78
C SER A 504 -15.48 -31.33 -17.33
N ASN A 505 -15.10 -30.21 -16.71
CA ASN A 505 -14.51 -30.11 -15.38
C ASN A 505 -13.24 -30.96 -15.22
N GLN A 506 -12.37 -30.94 -16.22
CA GLN A 506 -11.14 -31.73 -16.25
C GLN A 506 -9.93 -30.89 -16.67
N VAL A 507 -8.76 -31.25 -16.14
CA VAL A 507 -7.48 -30.77 -16.66
C VAL A 507 -7.24 -31.45 -18.00
N ILE A 508 -7.09 -30.64 -19.06
CA ILE A 508 -6.90 -31.12 -20.44
C ILE A 508 -5.44 -31.03 -20.90
N GLY A 509 -4.58 -30.32 -20.17
CA GLY A 509 -3.14 -30.36 -20.42
C GLY A 509 -2.34 -29.33 -19.62
N LYS A 510 -1.00 -29.35 -19.77
CA LYS A 510 -0.05 -28.46 -19.09
C LYS A 510 1.10 -28.09 -20.03
N THR A 511 1.70 -26.92 -19.85
CA THR A 511 2.79 -26.43 -20.72
C THR A 511 4.12 -27.13 -20.49
N TYR A 512 4.37 -27.65 -19.28
CA TYR A 512 5.62 -28.33 -18.92
C TYR A 512 5.37 -29.76 -18.42
N ASN A 513 6.08 -30.73 -19.05
CA ASN A 513 5.86 -32.17 -18.85
C ASN A 513 7.06 -32.91 -18.24
N GLY A 514 8.16 -32.19 -17.89
CA GLY A 514 9.33 -32.79 -17.23
C GLY A 514 10.58 -33.00 -18.08
N GLU A 515 10.54 -32.71 -19.39
CA GLU A 515 11.71 -32.76 -20.28
C GLU A 515 11.63 -31.58 -21.27
N GLY A 516 12.46 -30.53 -21.10
CA GLY A 516 12.47 -29.34 -21.98
C GLY A 516 12.91 -28.03 -21.32
N ASP A 517 13.02 -26.96 -22.11
CA ASP A 517 13.50 -25.63 -21.71
C ASP A 517 12.76 -25.07 -20.48
N ILE A 518 13.53 -24.57 -19.53
CA ILE A 518 13.03 -23.99 -18.27
C ILE A 518 12.37 -22.65 -18.59
N LEU A 519 11.07 -22.52 -18.31
CA LEU A 519 10.38 -21.23 -18.38
C LEU A 519 10.99 -20.27 -17.33
N PRO A 520 11.24 -19.00 -17.67
CA PRO A 520 11.70 -18.00 -16.71
C PRO A 520 10.63 -17.85 -15.61
N GLY A 521 11.03 -17.51 -14.38
CA GLY A 521 10.10 -17.36 -13.26
C GLY A 521 9.16 -16.17 -13.48
N PRO A 522 7.89 -16.39 -13.89
CA PRO A 522 7.01 -15.30 -14.29
C PRO A 522 6.47 -14.59 -13.05
N GLY A 523 6.03 -13.34 -13.25
CA GLY A 523 5.05 -12.71 -12.40
C GLY A 523 3.65 -13.34 -12.56
N ARG A 524 2.66 -12.78 -11.86
CA ARG A 524 1.24 -13.15 -12.04
C ARG A 524 0.69 -12.46 -13.30
N TYR A 525 1.08 -12.95 -14.48
CA TYR A 525 0.57 -12.50 -15.77
C TYR A 525 0.26 -13.71 -16.68
N THR A 526 -0.99 -14.13 -16.70
CA THR A 526 -1.56 -15.07 -17.67
C THR A 526 -2.63 -14.33 -18.45
N LEU A 527 -2.50 -14.27 -19.76
CA LEU A 527 -3.39 -13.47 -20.61
C LEU A 527 -3.90 -14.29 -21.79
N PHE A 528 -5.11 -14.00 -22.24
CA PHE A 528 -5.67 -14.56 -23.48
C PHE A 528 -6.22 -13.41 -24.33
N ASP A 529 -5.73 -13.30 -25.57
CA ASP A 529 -6.12 -12.21 -26.47
C ASP A 529 -7.29 -12.56 -27.42
N GLY A 530 -7.82 -13.79 -27.32
CA GLY A 530 -8.83 -14.34 -28.23
C GLY A 530 -8.28 -15.40 -29.19
N ASP A 531 -6.96 -15.43 -29.42
CA ASP A 531 -6.32 -16.38 -30.31
C ASP A 531 -5.21 -17.21 -29.64
N LYS A 532 -4.38 -16.57 -28.82
CA LYS A 532 -3.24 -17.18 -28.13
C LYS A 532 -3.19 -16.79 -26.66
N VAL A 533 -2.50 -17.63 -25.89
CA VAL A 533 -2.33 -17.45 -24.43
C VAL A 533 -0.91 -17.03 -24.15
N TYR A 534 -0.72 -15.98 -23.36
CA TYR A 534 0.60 -15.47 -22.98
C TYR A 534 0.93 -15.86 -21.56
N TYR A 535 2.16 -16.35 -21.37
CA TYR A 535 2.65 -16.78 -20.07
C TYR A 535 4.18 -16.85 -20.08
N ALA A 536 4.82 -16.28 -19.05
CA ALA A 536 6.27 -16.31 -18.85
C ALA A 536 7.12 -15.79 -20.03
N GLY A 537 6.64 -14.75 -20.72
CA GLY A 537 7.31 -14.18 -21.90
C GLY A 537 7.10 -14.95 -23.21
N PHE A 538 6.30 -16.02 -23.20
CA PHE A 538 5.96 -16.80 -24.39
C PHE A 538 4.48 -16.67 -24.75
N SER A 539 4.15 -17.00 -26.00
CA SER A 539 2.78 -17.28 -26.43
C SER A 539 2.60 -18.75 -26.77
N PHE A 540 1.43 -19.28 -26.44
CA PHE A 540 1.05 -20.68 -26.60
C PHE A 540 -0.24 -20.80 -27.39
N ASP A 541 -0.40 -21.94 -28.06
CA ASP A 541 -1.65 -22.33 -28.68
C ASP A 541 -2.78 -22.42 -27.62
N LYS A 542 -3.94 -21.87 -27.96
CA LYS A 542 -5.10 -21.81 -27.06
C LYS A 542 -5.69 -23.16 -26.68
N GLN A 543 -5.38 -24.23 -27.41
CA GLN A 543 -5.88 -25.59 -27.14
C GLN A 543 -4.75 -26.59 -26.86
N ILE A 544 -3.55 -26.35 -27.40
CA ILE A 544 -2.41 -27.28 -27.29
C ILE A 544 -1.31 -26.68 -26.39
N PRO A 545 -1.29 -27.01 -25.09
CA PRO A 545 -0.40 -26.33 -24.13
C PRO A 545 1.10 -26.53 -24.39
N THR A 546 1.50 -27.59 -25.09
CA THR A 546 2.91 -27.85 -25.42
C THR A 546 3.37 -27.12 -26.68
N HIS A 547 2.47 -26.46 -27.42
CA HIS A 547 2.79 -25.77 -28.65
C HIS A 547 3.09 -24.29 -28.37
N ILE A 548 4.38 -23.95 -28.32
CA ILE A 548 4.86 -22.57 -28.23
C ILE A 548 4.77 -21.94 -29.63
N LEU A 549 4.09 -20.79 -29.71
CA LEU A 549 3.93 -20.03 -30.95
C LEU A 549 5.08 -19.04 -31.14
N GLY A 550 5.52 -18.38 -30.06
CA GLY A 550 6.58 -17.39 -30.11
C GLY A 550 7.09 -16.94 -28.73
N ASN A 551 8.20 -16.20 -28.74
CA ASN A 551 8.92 -15.71 -27.56
C ASN A 551 9.15 -14.20 -27.68
N TYR A 552 8.84 -13.46 -26.61
CA TYR A 552 8.95 -12.00 -26.53
C TYR A 552 10.11 -11.53 -25.63
N GLY A 553 11.06 -12.41 -25.30
CA GLY A 553 12.18 -12.13 -24.43
C GLY A 553 11.93 -12.57 -22.98
N ASN A 554 12.64 -11.93 -22.03
CA ASN A 554 12.65 -12.34 -20.63
C ASN A 554 11.65 -11.56 -19.75
N GLU A 555 10.82 -10.70 -20.33
CA GLU A 555 9.79 -9.94 -19.60
C GLU A 555 8.41 -10.53 -19.84
N ASP A 556 7.55 -10.45 -18.82
CA ASP A 556 6.15 -10.86 -18.95
C ASP A 556 5.39 -9.91 -19.89
N ILE A 557 4.52 -10.50 -20.72
CA ILE A 557 3.49 -9.76 -21.44
C ILE A 557 2.41 -9.39 -20.43
N ILE A 558 2.12 -8.10 -20.30
CA ILE A 558 1.13 -7.55 -19.36
C ILE A 558 -0.16 -7.08 -20.06
N PHE A 559 -0.12 -6.94 -21.39
CA PHE A 559 -1.27 -6.62 -22.23
C PHE A 559 -1.04 -7.13 -23.65
N ALA A 560 -2.06 -7.70 -24.29
CA ALA A 560 -2.00 -8.10 -25.68
C ALA A 560 -3.37 -7.97 -26.35
N LYS A 561 -3.43 -7.16 -27.41
CA LYS A 561 -4.63 -6.94 -28.24
C LYS A 561 -4.22 -6.24 -29.53
N TYR A 562 -5.09 -6.32 -30.55
CA TYR A 562 -4.93 -5.58 -31.81
C TYR A 562 -3.58 -5.82 -32.52
N GLY A 563 -3.04 -7.03 -32.42
CA GLY A 563 -1.76 -7.39 -33.03
C GLY A 563 -0.51 -6.96 -32.25
N GLY A 564 -0.64 -6.23 -31.15
CA GLY A 564 0.46 -5.85 -30.26
C GLY A 564 0.54 -6.69 -28.99
N ALA A 565 1.76 -6.99 -28.55
CA ALA A 565 2.06 -7.62 -27.26
C ALA A 565 3.00 -6.71 -26.46
N TYR A 566 2.61 -6.36 -25.23
CA TYR A 566 3.26 -5.31 -24.44
C TYR A 566 3.84 -5.89 -23.15
N THR A 567 5.12 -5.61 -22.91
CA THR A 567 5.73 -5.76 -21.58
C THR A 567 5.64 -4.42 -20.85
N LYS A 568 6.19 -4.36 -19.63
CA LYS A 568 6.28 -3.09 -18.89
C LYS A 568 7.10 -2.03 -19.62
N THR A 569 8.09 -2.44 -20.43
CA THR A 569 9.09 -1.53 -21.01
C THR A 569 9.08 -1.49 -22.54
N SER A 570 8.48 -2.49 -23.19
CA SER A 570 8.65 -2.76 -24.62
C SER A 570 7.35 -3.21 -25.29
N VAL A 571 7.28 -2.99 -26.61
CA VAL A 571 6.19 -3.43 -27.50
C VAL A 571 6.74 -4.39 -28.54
N TYR A 572 6.02 -5.48 -28.76
CA TYR A 572 6.31 -6.49 -29.77
C TYR A 572 5.14 -6.62 -30.72
N ASP A 573 5.43 -6.96 -31.96
CA ASP A 573 4.44 -7.43 -32.91
C ASP A 573 4.07 -8.86 -32.54
N SER A 574 2.79 -9.10 -32.27
CA SER A 574 2.33 -10.37 -31.70
C SER A 574 2.39 -11.53 -32.71
N GLU A 575 2.48 -11.25 -34.01
CA GLU A 575 2.49 -12.27 -35.07
C GLU A 575 3.91 -12.67 -35.49
N SER A 576 4.79 -11.68 -35.66
CA SER A 576 6.20 -11.87 -36.01
C SER A 576 7.11 -12.05 -34.80
N TYR A 577 6.60 -11.77 -33.59
CA TYR A 577 7.34 -11.83 -32.32
C TYR A 577 8.52 -10.85 -32.24
N SER A 578 8.57 -9.88 -33.15
CA SER A 578 9.67 -8.94 -33.28
C SER A 578 9.47 -7.72 -32.38
N LEU A 579 10.57 -7.23 -31.80
CA LEU A 579 10.55 -6.00 -31.02
C LEU A 579 10.22 -4.81 -31.94
N VAL A 580 9.11 -4.14 -31.65
CA VAL A 580 8.68 -2.92 -32.36
C VAL A 580 9.37 -1.69 -31.77
N GLY A 581 9.50 -1.63 -30.44
CA GLY A 581 10.15 -0.51 -29.77
C GLY A 581 9.99 -0.52 -28.26
N SER A 582 10.45 0.56 -27.62
CA SER A 582 10.29 0.80 -26.19
C SER A 582 9.04 1.64 -25.91
N ASN A 583 8.39 1.41 -24.78
CA ASN A 583 7.29 2.24 -24.27
C ASN A 583 7.74 3.65 -23.85
N GLY A 584 9.05 3.91 -23.74
CA GLY A 584 9.59 5.19 -23.26
C GLY A 584 9.55 5.39 -21.75
N GLY A 585 9.29 4.31 -21.00
CA GLY A 585 9.21 4.25 -19.55
C GLY A 585 8.84 2.85 -19.06
N THR A 586 8.62 2.70 -17.75
CA THR A 586 8.10 1.47 -17.15
C THR A 586 6.63 1.67 -16.79
N PHE A 587 5.74 0.88 -17.39
CA PHE A 587 4.31 0.96 -17.15
C PHE A 587 3.78 -0.35 -16.57
N ASN A 588 2.97 -0.24 -15.52
CA ASN A 588 2.44 -1.37 -14.77
C ASN A 588 1.14 -1.91 -15.37
N LEU A 589 0.34 -1.03 -15.96
CA LEU A 589 -0.93 -1.37 -16.59
C LEU A 589 -1.03 -0.66 -17.96
N ILE A 590 -1.59 -1.37 -18.94
CA ILE A 590 -1.73 -0.90 -20.33
C ILE A 590 -3.11 -1.29 -20.83
N GLU A 591 -3.79 -0.39 -21.56
CA GLU A 591 -5.06 -0.65 -22.25
C GLU A 591 -5.10 0.08 -23.60
N ILE A 592 -5.84 -0.46 -24.57
CA ILE A 592 -6.01 0.17 -25.89
C ILE A 592 -7.49 0.30 -26.23
N LEU A 593 -7.91 1.53 -26.55
CA LEU A 593 -9.25 1.87 -27.03
C LEU A 593 -9.25 1.95 -28.57
N ASN A 594 -10.18 1.23 -29.21
CA ASN A 594 -10.44 1.29 -30.65
C ASN A 594 -9.17 1.21 -31.52
N ASP A 595 -8.23 0.32 -31.18
CA ASP A 595 -6.97 0.09 -31.92
C ASP A 595 -6.15 1.37 -32.21
N SER A 596 -6.29 2.40 -31.36
CA SER A 596 -5.71 3.71 -31.69
C SER A 596 -5.37 4.60 -30.51
N VAL A 597 -5.97 4.41 -29.34
CA VAL A 597 -5.66 5.23 -28.17
C VAL A 597 -5.12 4.34 -27.07
N VAL A 598 -3.92 4.65 -26.58
CA VAL A 598 -3.21 3.84 -25.59
C VAL A 598 -3.28 4.53 -24.23
N PHE A 599 -3.58 3.74 -23.20
CA PHE A 599 -3.52 4.14 -21.80
C PHE A 599 -2.35 3.46 -21.12
N TYR A 600 -1.54 4.23 -20.41
CA TYR A 600 -0.41 3.76 -19.62
C TYR A 600 -0.56 4.19 -18.17
N TYR A 601 -0.28 3.30 -17.23
CA TYR A 601 -0.15 3.64 -15.81
C TYR A 601 1.28 3.40 -15.31
N SER A 602 1.88 4.44 -14.73
CA SER A 602 3.16 4.36 -14.02
C SER A 602 2.88 4.33 -12.51
N GLU A 603 3.23 3.23 -11.84
CA GLU A 603 3.10 3.15 -10.37
C GLU A 603 4.12 4.07 -9.66
N THR A 604 5.28 4.29 -10.29
CA THR A 604 6.37 5.11 -9.72
C THR A 604 5.96 6.59 -9.65
N ASP A 605 5.30 7.08 -10.71
CA ASP A 605 4.84 8.47 -10.79
C ASP A 605 3.38 8.64 -10.34
N ASN A 606 2.69 7.51 -10.11
CA ASN A 606 1.25 7.40 -9.89
C ASN A 606 0.43 8.19 -10.94
N LEU A 607 0.74 7.93 -12.21
CA LEU A 607 0.26 8.73 -13.34
C LEU A 607 -0.41 7.85 -14.39
N ILE A 608 -1.58 8.28 -14.86
CA ILE A 608 -2.24 7.73 -16.04
C ILE A 608 -1.93 8.65 -17.23
N MET A 609 -1.52 8.07 -18.34
CA MET A 609 -1.32 8.78 -19.59
C MET A 609 -2.24 8.20 -20.66
N ARG A 610 -2.89 9.08 -21.41
CA ARG A 610 -3.68 8.75 -22.60
C ARG A 610 -2.99 9.33 -23.81
N ILE A 611 -2.68 8.47 -24.78
CA ILE A 611 -1.92 8.81 -25.98
C ILE A 611 -2.75 8.46 -27.21
N GLU A 612 -2.97 9.43 -28.10
CA GLU A 612 -3.58 9.27 -29.41
C GLU A 612 -2.50 9.46 -30.50
N PRO A 613 -1.78 8.40 -30.93
CA PRO A 613 -0.68 8.51 -31.88
C PRO A 613 -1.10 9.10 -33.23
N SER A 614 -2.37 8.98 -33.60
CA SER A 614 -2.90 9.56 -34.84
C SER A 614 -2.83 11.09 -34.87
N LYS A 615 -2.79 11.77 -33.71
CA LYS A 615 -2.79 13.24 -33.57
C LYS A 615 -1.41 13.86 -33.36
N ILE A 616 -0.39 13.05 -33.08
CA ILE A 616 0.96 13.49 -32.75
C ILE A 616 2.00 12.89 -33.69
N SER A 617 3.17 13.51 -33.78
CA SER A 617 4.33 12.97 -34.49
C SER A 617 5.58 13.11 -33.62
N SER A 618 6.47 12.13 -33.72
CA SER A 618 7.79 12.17 -33.11
C SER A 618 8.79 12.90 -34.01
N VAL A 619 9.63 13.74 -33.40
CA VAL A 619 10.75 14.39 -34.07
C VAL A 619 12.04 13.89 -33.43
N GLN A 620 12.81 13.12 -34.21
CA GLN A 620 14.12 12.64 -33.82
C GLN A 620 15.20 13.60 -34.31
N PHE A 621 16.15 13.92 -33.44
CA PHE A 621 17.24 14.83 -33.76
C PHE A 621 18.56 14.06 -33.91
N ASN A 622 18.89 13.70 -35.15
CA ASN A 622 20.16 13.06 -35.45
C ASN A 622 21.27 14.11 -35.54
N SER A 623 22.08 14.18 -34.49
CA SER A 623 23.17 15.16 -34.38
C SER A 623 24.31 14.97 -35.38
N GLN A 624 24.30 13.89 -36.19
CA GLN A 624 25.32 13.61 -37.21
C GLN A 624 26.74 13.74 -36.65
N GLY A 625 26.98 13.10 -35.50
CA GLY A 625 28.26 13.13 -34.79
C GLY A 625 28.45 14.30 -33.82
N GLY A 626 27.42 15.11 -33.56
CA GLY A 626 27.40 16.09 -32.47
C GLY A 626 26.83 15.55 -31.15
N SER A 627 26.75 16.41 -30.13
CA SER A 627 26.20 16.10 -28.80
C SER A 627 24.74 15.59 -28.85
N LYS A 628 24.33 14.82 -27.83
CA LYS A 628 23.00 14.18 -27.76
C LYS A 628 21.89 15.24 -27.69
N VAL A 629 20.86 15.04 -28.50
CA VAL A 629 19.63 15.85 -28.50
C VAL A 629 18.45 14.93 -28.22
N TYR A 630 17.57 15.32 -27.30
CA TYR A 630 16.38 14.54 -26.96
C TYR A 630 15.29 14.70 -28.02
N ASN A 631 14.56 13.62 -28.30
CA ASN A 631 13.44 13.64 -29.21
C ASN A 631 12.31 14.53 -28.68
N ALA A 632 11.54 15.12 -29.59
CA ALA A 632 10.34 15.87 -29.26
C ALA A 632 9.09 15.14 -29.76
N THR A 633 7.95 15.41 -29.12
CA THR A 633 6.63 14.98 -29.58
C THR A 633 5.74 16.20 -29.73
N VAL A 634 5.16 16.39 -30.91
CA VAL A 634 4.33 17.56 -31.23
C VAL A 634 3.04 17.15 -31.92
N ASP A 635 2.07 18.05 -31.95
CA ASP A 635 0.84 17.86 -32.71
C ASP A 635 1.11 17.77 -34.21
N LYS A 636 0.36 16.91 -34.91
CA LYS A 636 0.47 16.83 -36.37
C LYS A 636 0.12 18.15 -37.02
N ASN A 637 0.88 18.49 -38.05
CA ASN A 637 0.76 19.72 -38.83
C ASN A 637 1.00 21.00 -38.01
N THR A 638 1.72 20.92 -36.89
CA THR A 638 2.21 22.08 -36.13
C THR A 638 3.72 22.25 -36.27
N LEU A 639 4.22 23.41 -35.81
CA LEU A 639 5.65 23.66 -35.69
C LEU A 639 6.22 22.86 -34.50
N VAL A 640 7.50 22.51 -34.60
CA VAL A 640 8.30 22.01 -33.47
C VAL A 640 9.23 23.11 -33.00
N SER A 641 9.48 23.21 -31.69
CA SER A 641 10.46 24.15 -31.17
C SER A 641 11.88 23.68 -31.51
N ALA A 642 12.75 24.61 -31.89
CA ALA A 642 14.16 24.29 -32.12
C ALA A 642 14.81 23.80 -30.82
N PRO A 643 15.51 22.64 -30.83
CA PRO A 643 16.27 22.23 -29.68
C PRO A 643 17.48 23.14 -29.48
N THR A 644 18.10 23.09 -28.31
CA THR A 644 19.44 23.67 -28.13
C THR A 644 20.38 23.11 -29.20
N PRO A 645 21.11 23.95 -29.96
CA PRO A 645 22.02 23.48 -30.99
C PRO A 645 22.99 22.43 -30.43
N PRO A 646 23.14 21.27 -31.10
CA PRO A 646 24.16 20.31 -30.72
C PRO A 646 25.54 20.92 -30.97
N ILE A 647 26.57 20.31 -30.38
CA ILE A 647 27.97 20.74 -30.53
C ILE A 647 28.74 19.62 -31.21
N ARG A 648 29.60 19.96 -32.18
CA ARG A 648 30.51 19.02 -32.86
C ARG A 648 31.85 19.70 -33.12
N LEU A 649 32.91 19.03 -32.71
CA LEU A 649 34.22 19.62 -32.65
C LEU A 649 34.91 19.88 -33.98
N GLY A 650 35.43 21.09 -34.17
CA GLY A 650 36.05 21.50 -35.44
C GLY A 650 35.02 21.83 -36.52
N TYR A 651 33.74 21.90 -36.16
CA TYR A 651 32.65 22.26 -37.05
C TYR A 651 31.77 23.35 -36.44
N LYS A 652 31.29 24.24 -37.28
CA LYS A 652 30.20 25.16 -36.95
C LYS A 652 28.86 24.46 -37.25
N PHE A 653 27.91 24.54 -36.31
CA PHE A 653 26.55 24.08 -36.54
C PHE A 653 25.81 25.05 -37.49
N ASP A 654 25.38 24.55 -38.64
CA ASP A 654 24.71 25.36 -39.67
C ASP A 654 23.19 25.22 -39.68
N GLY A 655 22.64 24.34 -38.84
CA GLY A 655 21.20 24.12 -38.72
C GLY A 655 20.77 22.67 -38.88
N TRP A 656 19.46 22.46 -38.81
CA TRP A 656 18.80 21.17 -38.98
C TRP A 656 18.28 21.02 -40.41
N TYR A 657 18.34 19.81 -40.96
CA TYR A 657 18.01 19.51 -42.36
C TYR A 657 17.08 18.29 -42.45
N LYS A 658 16.32 18.22 -43.55
CA LYS A 658 15.26 17.23 -43.79
C LYS A 658 15.79 15.84 -44.16
N GLU A 659 17.05 15.77 -44.59
CA GLU A 659 17.72 14.53 -45.00
C GLU A 659 19.18 14.50 -44.57
N ALA A 660 19.78 13.32 -44.52
CA ALA A 660 21.13 13.09 -44.01
C ALA A 660 22.20 13.83 -44.82
N GLU A 661 21.97 14.03 -46.12
CA GLU A 661 22.84 14.76 -47.05
C GLU A 661 22.86 16.27 -46.79
N CYS A 662 21.96 16.78 -45.94
CA CYS A 662 21.91 18.18 -45.50
C CYS A 662 21.82 19.21 -46.64
N ILE A 663 20.88 18.97 -47.56
CA ILE A 663 20.61 19.79 -48.75
C ILE A 663 19.49 20.80 -48.45
N ASN A 664 18.36 20.32 -47.92
CA ASN A 664 17.16 21.10 -47.63
C ASN A 664 17.07 21.45 -46.13
N PRO A 665 17.24 22.73 -45.75
CA PRO A 665 17.16 23.13 -44.36
C PRO A 665 15.73 22.98 -43.83
N TRP A 666 15.62 22.58 -42.56
CA TRP A 666 14.39 22.65 -41.79
C TRP A 666 14.24 24.05 -41.19
N ASN A 667 13.10 24.68 -41.43
CA ASN A 667 12.77 25.99 -40.88
C ASN A 667 11.74 25.86 -39.74
N PHE A 668 12.18 25.98 -38.49
CA PHE A 668 11.34 25.88 -37.29
C PHE A 668 10.21 26.93 -37.20
N THR A 669 10.21 27.96 -38.05
CA THR A 669 9.16 28.97 -38.09
C THR A 669 8.08 28.69 -39.15
N THR A 670 8.36 27.85 -40.15
CA THR A 670 7.43 27.60 -41.27
C THR A 670 7.17 26.13 -41.57
N ASP A 671 8.17 25.26 -41.38
CA ASP A 671 8.04 23.83 -41.61
C ASP A 671 7.23 23.17 -40.49
N LYS A 672 6.27 22.34 -40.90
CA LYS A 672 5.34 21.65 -40.01
C LYS A 672 5.62 20.15 -40.00
N VAL A 673 5.49 19.53 -38.83
CA VAL A 673 5.69 18.10 -38.65
C VAL A 673 4.38 17.37 -38.99
N SER A 674 4.31 16.71 -40.15
CA SER A 674 3.09 16.02 -40.61
C SER A 674 3.10 14.51 -40.37
N HIS A 675 4.28 13.92 -40.18
CA HIS A 675 4.53 12.52 -39.83
C HIS A 675 5.79 12.43 -38.96
N ASP A 676 6.11 11.25 -38.43
CA ASP A 676 7.36 11.03 -37.70
C ASP A 676 8.55 11.44 -38.59
N THR A 677 9.40 12.31 -38.04
CA THR A 677 10.43 13.01 -38.81
C THR A 677 11.77 12.90 -38.11
N THR A 678 12.82 12.57 -38.86
CA THR A 678 14.19 12.71 -38.38
C THR A 678 14.81 13.95 -39.00
N LEU A 679 15.34 14.84 -38.15
CA LEU A 679 16.09 16.02 -38.56
C LEU A 679 17.59 15.77 -38.37
N TYR A 680 18.39 16.20 -39.33
CA TYR A 680 19.83 15.94 -39.38
C TYR A 680 20.63 17.23 -39.22
N ALA A 681 21.60 17.22 -38.32
CA ALA A 681 22.47 18.38 -38.09
C ALA A 681 23.48 18.56 -39.23
N LYS A 682 23.60 19.79 -39.76
CA LYS A 682 24.65 20.17 -40.72
C LYS A 682 25.81 20.86 -40.04
N TRP A 683 26.98 20.57 -40.56
CA TRP A 683 28.27 20.96 -40.00
C TRP A 683 29.17 21.54 -41.09
N THR A 684 29.70 22.75 -40.90
CA THR A 684 30.79 23.30 -41.72
C THR A 684 32.11 23.15 -40.99
N TYR A 685 33.07 22.45 -41.59
CA TYR A 685 34.41 22.34 -41.03
C TYR A 685 35.05 23.73 -40.92
N ILE A 686 35.53 24.07 -39.74
CA ILE A 686 36.27 25.30 -39.49
C ILE A 686 37.72 24.94 -39.20
N THR A 687 38.65 25.46 -40.01
CA THR A 687 40.09 25.29 -39.76
C THR A 687 40.47 26.13 -38.54
N PRO A 688 40.81 25.55 -37.37
CA PRO A 688 41.18 26.34 -36.22
C PRO A 688 42.67 26.67 -36.34
N THR A 689 43.04 27.85 -36.83
CA THR A 689 44.35 28.43 -36.50
C THR A 689 44.28 28.95 -35.08
N LYS A 690 44.70 28.14 -34.10
CA LYS A 690 44.59 28.50 -32.68
C LYS A 690 45.84 28.20 -31.89
N ALA A 691 46.14 29.10 -30.97
CA ALA A 691 47.30 29.08 -30.11
C ALA A 691 47.24 27.91 -29.12
N ASN A 692 48.40 27.39 -28.70
CA ASN A 692 48.46 26.40 -27.63
C ASN A 692 47.85 26.94 -26.33
N GLY A 693 47.11 26.09 -25.64
CA GLY A 693 46.44 26.38 -24.38
C GLY A 693 44.92 26.47 -24.49
N TRP A 694 44.30 27.07 -23.48
CA TRP A 694 42.86 27.29 -23.42
C TRP A 694 42.42 28.32 -24.46
N ASN A 695 41.44 27.95 -25.27
CA ASN A 695 40.83 28.80 -26.28
C ASN A 695 39.31 28.83 -26.07
N TYR A 696 38.72 30.02 -26.03
CA TYR A 696 37.27 30.20 -25.87
C TYR A 696 36.59 30.45 -27.21
N LEU A 697 35.84 29.46 -27.70
CA LEU A 697 35.38 29.36 -29.07
C LEU A 697 33.91 28.98 -29.07
N ASP A 698 33.08 29.70 -29.83
CA ASP A 698 31.67 29.37 -30.02
C ASP A 698 30.90 29.11 -28.70
N GLY A 699 31.25 29.85 -27.64
CA GLY A 699 30.60 29.78 -26.33
C GLY A 699 31.22 28.81 -25.32
N GLU A 700 32.18 28.00 -25.73
CA GLU A 700 32.80 26.95 -24.90
C GLU A 700 34.33 27.04 -24.85
N TRP A 701 34.92 26.46 -23.80
CA TRP A 701 36.38 26.39 -23.66
C TRP A 701 36.92 25.08 -24.23
N TYR A 702 38.03 25.18 -24.96
CA TYR A 702 38.76 24.04 -25.55
C TYR A 702 40.23 24.14 -25.17
N PHE A 703 40.95 23.02 -25.13
CA PHE A 703 42.40 23.03 -24.91
C PHE A 703 43.16 22.49 -26.12
N PHE A 704 44.12 23.26 -26.62
CA PHE A 704 44.99 22.89 -27.74
C PHE A 704 46.42 22.62 -27.25
N ASN A 705 46.99 21.50 -27.64
CA ASN A 705 48.37 21.10 -27.41
C ASN A 705 49.10 20.90 -28.75
N ASN A 706 50.06 21.78 -29.05
CA ASN A 706 50.76 21.88 -30.34
C ASN A 706 49.84 21.88 -31.55
N GLY A 707 48.78 22.69 -31.51
CA GLY A 707 47.76 22.75 -32.57
C GLY A 707 46.80 21.56 -32.62
N THR A 708 47.00 20.53 -31.79
CA THR A 708 46.07 19.39 -31.65
C THR A 708 45.15 19.63 -30.47
N MET A 709 43.85 19.50 -30.68
CA MET A 709 42.87 19.67 -29.62
C MET A 709 42.74 18.41 -28.77
N LEU A 710 42.66 18.60 -27.47
CA LEU A 710 42.38 17.52 -26.53
C LEU A 710 40.88 17.27 -26.46
N GLY A 711 40.48 16.00 -26.43
CA GLY A 711 39.11 15.53 -26.26
C GLY A 711 39.12 14.15 -25.58
N ASP A 712 37.98 13.79 -24.97
CA ASP A 712 37.80 12.62 -24.09
C ASP A 712 38.92 12.46 -23.05
N THR A 713 39.36 13.57 -22.46
CA THR A 713 40.51 13.54 -21.57
C THR A 713 40.47 14.60 -20.48
N TRP A 714 41.12 14.26 -19.38
CA TRP A 714 41.34 15.17 -18.27
C TRP A 714 42.54 16.08 -18.55
N LYS A 715 42.35 17.38 -18.34
CA LYS A 715 43.41 18.37 -18.39
C LYS A 715 43.58 19.05 -17.05
N GLN A 716 44.79 18.95 -16.48
CA GLN A 716 45.16 19.73 -15.31
C GLN A 716 45.74 21.09 -15.71
N ASP A 717 45.28 22.17 -15.08
CA ASP A 717 45.86 23.51 -15.23
C ASP A 717 47.12 23.70 -14.36
N SER A 718 47.80 24.84 -14.51
CA SER A 718 48.99 25.20 -13.72
C SER A 718 48.70 25.35 -12.21
N SER A 719 47.44 25.51 -11.83
CA SER A 719 46.96 25.62 -10.46
C SER A 719 46.51 24.26 -9.88
N LYS A 720 46.83 23.16 -10.57
CA LYS A 720 46.49 21.78 -10.20
C LYS A 720 44.98 21.46 -10.20
N ARG A 721 44.15 22.30 -10.82
CA ARG A 721 42.72 22.03 -10.99
C ARG A 721 42.50 21.18 -12.23
N TRP A 722 41.59 20.22 -12.11
CA TRP A 722 41.24 19.29 -13.18
C TRP A 722 40.03 19.77 -13.95
N PHE A 723 40.09 19.66 -15.27
CA PHE A 723 39.02 19.96 -16.20
C PHE A 723 38.83 18.75 -17.09
N TYR A 724 37.60 18.47 -17.48
CA TYR A 724 37.32 17.39 -18.42
C TYR A 724 36.91 17.95 -19.77
N LEU A 725 37.56 17.49 -20.82
CA LEU A 725 37.20 17.80 -22.20
C LEU A 725 36.48 16.60 -22.78
N GLY A 726 35.26 16.80 -23.28
CA GLY A 726 34.47 15.75 -23.91
C GLY A 726 35.08 15.26 -25.21
N ASN A 727 34.46 14.26 -25.83
CA ASN A 727 34.83 13.74 -27.15
C ASN A 727 34.90 14.85 -28.21
N ASP A 728 34.01 15.83 -28.06
CA ASP A 728 33.99 17.04 -28.87
C ASP A 728 34.93 18.14 -28.35
N GLY A 729 35.92 17.83 -27.50
CA GLY A 729 36.94 18.74 -26.99
C GLY A 729 36.44 19.88 -26.11
N ALA A 730 35.12 20.05 -25.96
CA ALA A 730 34.53 21.10 -25.16
C ALA A 730 34.70 20.80 -23.67
N MET A 731 35.03 21.83 -22.90
CA MET A 731 35.20 21.74 -21.46
C MET A 731 33.84 21.60 -20.78
N PHE A 732 33.65 20.51 -20.05
CA PHE A 732 32.46 20.30 -19.25
C PHE A 732 32.38 21.32 -18.12
N LYS A 733 31.20 21.89 -17.91
CA LYS A 733 30.87 22.81 -16.81
C LYS A 733 29.45 22.53 -16.32
N ASN A 734 29.18 22.79 -15.04
CA ASN A 734 27.89 22.56 -14.39
C ASN A 734 27.27 21.16 -14.65
N SER A 735 28.10 20.13 -14.79
CA SER A 735 27.66 18.82 -15.27
C SER A 735 28.38 17.68 -14.57
N TRP A 736 27.71 16.54 -14.52
CA TRP A 736 28.27 15.27 -14.06
C TRP A 736 28.89 14.52 -15.24
N ILE A 737 30.03 13.89 -15.01
CA ILE A 737 30.66 12.96 -15.94
C ILE A 737 30.92 11.63 -15.25
N GLN A 738 31.00 10.57 -16.03
CA GLN A 738 31.36 9.25 -15.54
C GLN A 738 32.60 8.76 -16.30
N ASP A 739 33.58 8.22 -15.58
CA ASP A 739 34.73 7.59 -16.21
C ASP A 739 34.42 6.14 -16.66
N PHE A 740 35.35 5.52 -17.39
CA PHE A 740 35.21 4.15 -17.88
C PHE A 740 35.14 3.08 -16.77
N SER A 741 35.54 3.43 -15.54
CA SER A 741 35.46 2.57 -14.35
C SER A 741 34.15 2.75 -13.59
N GLY A 742 33.26 3.64 -14.05
CA GLY A 742 31.95 3.89 -13.47
C GLY A 742 31.93 4.97 -12.37
N HIS A 743 33.05 5.66 -12.12
CA HIS A 743 33.12 6.72 -11.11
C HIS A 743 32.55 8.04 -11.65
N TRP A 744 31.71 8.69 -10.85
CA TRP A 744 31.10 9.97 -11.20
C TRP A 744 31.92 11.14 -10.68
N TYR A 745 32.04 12.21 -11.46
CA TYR A 745 32.70 13.46 -11.11
C TYR A 745 31.80 14.64 -11.47
N PHE A 746 31.88 15.74 -10.73
CA PHE A 746 31.13 16.96 -11.04
C PHE A 746 32.06 18.10 -11.44
N LEU A 747 31.76 18.76 -12.56
CA LEU A 747 32.49 19.94 -13.04
C LEU A 747 31.70 21.19 -12.66
N GLY A 748 32.37 22.11 -11.95
CA GLY A 748 31.81 23.37 -11.47
C GLY A 748 31.45 24.35 -12.58
N SER A 749 30.95 25.53 -12.19
CA SER A 749 30.55 26.57 -13.14
C SER A 749 31.72 27.15 -13.94
N ASP A 750 32.93 27.07 -13.40
CA ASP A 750 34.17 27.43 -14.08
C ASP A 750 34.83 26.23 -14.81
N GLY A 751 34.17 25.07 -14.81
CA GLY A 751 34.65 23.82 -15.40
C GLY A 751 35.61 23.02 -14.54
N ALA A 752 36.05 23.54 -13.39
CA ALA A 752 36.95 22.83 -12.51
C ALA A 752 36.20 21.68 -11.79
N MET A 753 36.83 20.52 -11.72
CA MET A 753 36.33 19.36 -10.99
C MET A 753 36.16 19.69 -9.51
N ALA A 754 34.96 19.44 -8.99
CA ALA A 754 34.68 19.53 -7.57
C ALA A 754 35.39 18.39 -6.83
N ALA A 755 36.09 18.71 -5.74
CA ALA A 755 36.75 17.75 -4.86
C ALA A 755 36.67 18.23 -3.42
N ASN A 756 36.60 17.30 -2.47
CA ASN A 756 36.42 17.56 -1.03
C ASN A 756 35.23 18.46 -0.71
N THR A 757 34.11 18.31 -1.42
CA THR A 757 32.98 19.21 -1.28
C THR A 757 31.64 18.56 -1.56
N TRP A 758 30.58 19.17 -1.03
CA TRP A 758 29.20 18.82 -1.29
C TRP A 758 28.69 19.53 -2.55
N LYS A 759 27.88 18.81 -3.33
CA LYS A 759 27.18 19.34 -4.51
C LYS A 759 25.69 19.06 -4.40
N GLN A 760 24.88 20.11 -4.57
CA GLN A 760 23.43 20.00 -4.67
C GLN A 760 22.95 20.04 -6.13
N ASP A 761 22.04 19.15 -6.50
CA ASP A 761 21.39 19.13 -7.82
C ASP A 761 20.17 20.09 -7.90
N LEU A 762 19.50 20.12 -9.06
CA LEU A 762 18.33 20.98 -9.29
C LEU A 762 17.06 20.52 -8.54
N LEU A 763 17.01 19.25 -8.13
CA LEU A 763 15.93 18.67 -7.32
C LEU A 763 16.20 18.78 -5.82
N LYS A 764 17.28 19.49 -5.43
CA LYS A 764 17.74 19.73 -4.06
C LYS A 764 18.36 18.53 -3.34
N HIS A 765 18.74 17.48 -4.06
CA HIS A 765 19.50 16.35 -3.54
C HIS A 765 20.99 16.68 -3.38
N TRP A 766 21.63 16.12 -2.35
CA TRP A 766 23.04 16.37 -2.02
C TRP A 766 23.93 15.18 -2.34
N PHE A 767 25.12 15.45 -2.87
CA PHE A 767 26.15 14.46 -3.23
C PHE A 767 27.50 14.92 -2.69
N TYR A 768 28.40 14.00 -2.37
CA TYR A 768 29.75 14.36 -1.90
C TYR A 768 30.84 13.86 -2.86
N LEU A 769 31.76 14.76 -3.19
CA LEU A 769 32.91 14.49 -4.05
C LEU A 769 34.17 14.36 -3.18
N SER A 770 34.87 13.22 -3.25
CA SER A 770 36.08 12.95 -2.48
C SER A 770 37.30 13.73 -2.97
N ALA A 771 38.46 13.49 -2.37
CA ALA A 771 39.69 14.21 -2.67
C ALA A 771 40.19 14.01 -4.11
N ASP A 772 39.91 12.86 -4.70
CA ASP A 772 40.17 12.55 -6.11
C ASP A 772 39.04 13.04 -7.04
N GLY A 773 37.99 13.65 -6.49
CA GLY A 773 36.82 14.17 -7.20
C GLY A 773 35.73 13.14 -7.48
N SER A 774 35.94 11.86 -7.16
CA SER A 774 34.92 10.84 -7.39
C SER A 774 33.75 11.01 -6.41
N MET A 775 32.55 10.66 -6.86
CA MET A 775 31.33 10.72 -6.05
C MET A 775 31.30 9.54 -5.09
N ILE A 776 31.18 9.84 -3.79
CA ILE A 776 30.97 8.82 -2.77
C ILE A 776 29.55 8.25 -2.90
N SER A 777 29.43 6.93 -2.92
CA SER A 777 28.14 6.22 -2.97
C SER A 777 28.20 4.94 -2.15
N ASN A 778 27.02 4.47 -1.73
CA ASN A 778 26.83 3.25 -0.97
C ASN A 778 27.72 3.10 0.29
N THR A 779 27.99 4.20 0.99
CA THR A 779 28.89 4.18 2.15
C THR A 779 28.68 5.37 3.09
N TRP A 780 29.28 5.26 4.28
CA TRP A 780 29.32 6.30 5.29
C TRP A 780 30.44 7.32 5.00
N LEU A 781 30.13 8.60 5.18
CA LEU A 781 31.04 9.71 5.06
C LEU A 781 31.17 10.43 6.39
N LEU A 782 32.40 10.61 6.87
CA LEU A 782 32.72 11.50 7.98
C LEU A 782 33.14 12.87 7.42
N TYR A 783 32.31 13.89 7.62
CA TYR A 783 32.58 15.25 7.17
C TYR A 783 32.39 16.23 8.32
N ASN A 784 33.43 17.02 8.61
CA ASN A 784 33.47 17.99 9.73
C ASN A 784 33.02 17.39 11.09
N GLY A 785 33.48 16.16 11.38
CA GLY A 785 33.18 15.46 12.64
C GLY A 785 31.75 14.90 12.74
N LYS A 786 30.96 14.98 11.66
CA LYS A 786 29.61 14.43 11.58
C LYS A 786 29.52 13.33 10.53
N TRP A 787 28.71 12.32 10.81
CA TRP A 787 28.49 11.21 9.89
C TRP A 787 27.30 11.48 8.98
N TYR A 788 27.45 11.10 7.72
CA TYR A 788 26.43 11.14 6.67
C TYR A 788 26.44 9.80 5.95
N PHE A 789 25.34 9.41 5.34
CA PHE A 789 25.29 8.22 4.50
C PHE A 789 24.92 8.59 3.07
N LEU A 790 25.67 8.07 2.10
CA LEU A 790 25.42 8.28 0.68
C LEU A 790 24.81 6.99 0.12
N LYS A 791 23.62 7.08 -0.45
CA LYS A 791 22.87 5.95 -1.02
C LYS A 791 23.60 5.36 -2.24
N ALA A 792 23.09 4.26 -2.79
CA ALA A 792 23.68 3.60 -3.96
C ALA A 792 23.76 4.53 -5.20
N ASN A 793 22.81 5.45 -5.34
CA ASN A 793 22.81 6.49 -6.38
C ASN A 793 23.67 7.72 -6.01
N GLY A 794 24.39 7.70 -4.89
CA GLY A 794 25.25 8.79 -4.40
C GLY A 794 24.54 9.90 -3.62
N GLU A 795 23.22 9.90 -3.59
CA GLU A 795 22.44 10.91 -2.87
C GLU A 795 22.58 10.73 -1.35
N MET A 796 22.76 11.84 -0.64
CA MET A 796 22.76 11.90 0.82
C MET A 796 21.42 11.44 1.38
N ALA A 797 21.45 10.40 2.19
CA ALA A 797 20.26 9.88 2.86
C ALA A 797 19.75 10.86 3.92
N THR A 798 18.42 10.90 4.07
CA THR A 798 17.71 11.50 5.19
C THR A 798 16.69 10.49 5.71
N GLY A 799 16.26 10.62 6.95
CA GLY A 799 15.35 9.67 7.60
C GLY A 799 16.06 8.38 8.05
N TRP A 800 15.28 7.32 8.23
CA TRP A 800 15.78 6.02 8.67
C TRP A 800 16.45 5.25 7.54
N ILE A 801 17.62 4.69 7.80
CA ILE A 801 18.31 3.77 6.90
C ILE A 801 18.74 2.51 7.64
N PHE A 802 18.83 1.41 6.90
CA PHE A 802 19.41 0.17 7.38
C PHE A 802 20.78 -0.03 6.72
N SER A 803 21.84 -0.07 7.53
CA SER A 803 23.23 -0.26 7.07
C SER A 803 23.94 -1.23 8.00
N SER A 804 24.71 -2.16 7.43
CA SER A 804 25.57 -3.07 8.21
C SER A 804 24.86 -3.81 9.36
N GLY A 805 23.60 -4.21 9.15
CA GLY A 805 22.82 -4.96 10.14
C GLY A 805 22.18 -4.12 11.26
N SER A 806 22.17 -2.79 11.15
CA SER A 806 21.60 -1.88 12.15
C SER A 806 20.84 -0.73 11.52
N TRP A 807 19.85 -0.20 12.24
CA TRP A 807 19.11 1.00 11.85
C TRP A 807 19.81 2.26 12.35
N TYR A 808 19.85 3.28 11.50
CA TYR A 808 20.38 4.60 11.78
C TYR A 808 19.37 5.64 11.34
N TYR A 809 19.38 6.81 11.98
CA TYR A 809 18.57 7.94 11.54
C TYR A 809 19.45 9.10 11.12
N LEU A 810 19.16 9.68 9.96
CA LEU A 810 19.80 10.87 9.43
C LEU A 810 18.79 12.03 9.49
N TYR A 811 19.17 13.15 10.07
CA TYR A 811 18.33 14.35 10.10
C TYR A 811 18.04 14.87 8.67
N PRO A 812 17.10 15.81 8.49
CA PRO A 812 16.91 16.47 7.19
C PRO A 812 18.17 17.17 6.65
N SER A 813 19.11 17.52 7.54
CA SER A 813 20.45 18.01 7.17
C SER A 813 21.43 16.91 6.71
N GLY A 814 21.02 15.64 6.77
CA GLY A 814 21.83 14.45 6.48
C GLY A 814 22.70 13.96 7.64
N GLU A 815 22.78 14.73 8.72
CA GLU A 815 23.62 14.38 9.87
C GLU A 815 23.06 13.16 10.61
N MET A 816 23.92 12.19 10.91
CA MET A 816 23.55 11.03 11.71
C MET A 816 23.21 11.43 13.14
N ALA A 817 22.01 11.05 13.57
CA ALA A 817 21.61 11.15 14.96
C ALA A 817 22.54 10.30 15.83
N SER A 818 22.97 10.82 16.97
CA SER A 818 23.75 10.07 17.96
C SER A 818 23.40 10.53 19.36
N ASN A 819 23.39 9.60 20.32
CA ASN A 819 23.10 9.85 21.73
C ASN A 819 21.80 10.65 21.96
N THR A 820 20.73 10.26 21.27
CA THR A 820 19.46 10.98 21.22
C THR A 820 18.28 10.03 21.07
N THR A 821 17.06 10.56 20.98
CA THR A 821 15.83 9.80 20.72
C THR A 821 15.09 10.41 19.53
N ILE A 822 14.76 9.59 18.53
CA ILE A 822 14.03 10.01 17.33
C ILE A 822 12.71 9.25 17.29
N ASN A 823 11.57 9.95 17.33
CA ASN A 823 10.22 9.35 17.26
C ASN A 823 10.04 8.17 18.25
N GLY A 824 10.53 8.31 19.49
CA GLY A 824 10.47 7.26 20.52
C GLY A 824 11.59 6.21 20.46
N TYR A 825 12.39 6.17 19.38
CA TYR A 825 13.48 5.23 19.21
C TYR A 825 14.81 5.78 19.76
N ARG A 826 15.41 5.09 20.72
CA ARG A 826 16.70 5.48 21.31
C ARG A 826 17.85 5.16 20.36
N ILE A 827 18.70 6.16 20.13
CA ILE A 827 19.91 6.07 19.32
C ILE A 827 21.14 6.21 20.22
N ASN A 828 22.03 5.23 20.20
CA ASN A 828 23.22 5.24 21.04
C ASN A 828 24.31 6.20 20.51
N LYS A 829 25.45 6.30 21.22
CA LYS A 829 26.57 7.18 20.83
C LYS A 829 27.18 6.89 19.45
N ASN A 830 26.98 5.69 18.92
CA ASN A 830 27.48 5.26 17.60
C ASN A 830 26.41 5.41 16.50
N GLY A 831 25.27 6.04 16.80
CA GLY A 831 24.18 6.24 15.83
C GLY A 831 23.28 5.03 15.60
N VAL A 832 23.55 3.92 16.30
CA VAL A 832 22.79 2.69 16.17
C VAL A 832 21.52 2.78 17.01
N TRP A 833 20.39 2.48 16.37
CA TRP A 833 19.13 2.25 17.07
C TRP A 833 19.27 1.08 18.04
N ILE A 834 18.88 1.33 19.28
CA ILE A 834 18.80 0.31 20.33
C ILE A 834 17.36 0.17 20.78
N LYS A 835 16.95 -1.09 20.96
CA LYS A 835 15.63 -1.47 21.42
C LYS A 835 15.40 -1.02 22.87
#